data_AF-A0A7R9IYN8-F1
#
_entry.id   AF-A0A7R9IYN8-F1
#
_cell.length_a   1.000
_cell.length_b   1.000
_cell.length_c   1.000
_cell.angle_alpha   90.00
_cell.angle_beta   90.00
_cell.angle_gamma   90.00
#
_symmetry.space_group_name_H-M   'P 1'
#
loop_
_entity.id
_entity.type
_entity.pdbx_description
1 polymer ?
#
loop_
_entity_poly.entity_id
_entity_poly.type
_entity_poly.pdbx_seq_one_letter_code
_entity_poly.pdbx_strand_id
1 'polypeptide(L)'
;MRPGARDPEPLVGGGATVLRGTLGKGLGPSSSVCSSSEGVCLQWESATLKVTQEGDECQKVEWTSPGVDGNVTQFEDCFDIGEDHWFGGAERQQQVWPFEKYTFDENSWITKLDQYQAMAEPYWVTSRGVYIYVDDEVPLFVDVNNHEDNGVCLVARRSDPYLPNIPALSLSYRLCTLDNAREAQLHAINNYLRKPIGIPDERMLTHPVWSTWAKYKKNIDADLVREFADNIVKHGFNNSQLEIDEQWERCFGSLEFDETKFPDVKNLTDYLKSRGFRVTLWTPPFINVGCEPYYSYALEKGYFVRNPENVTTTTWWEGEAGLVDFTNWEAKYWWEDRVWDNLREGGFDSRKFDAGESSFAPQLPVLNASKADHPNIFSTSPVCSEGNASSGIRNVDWSLATKSSAISRLEGTRCRTSAGDQAVSGQSTVRVEPKTMRGKYVETAARFGNQIEVRTARRTQSLNIFLRMLDKNSEWGFSNGLNTLVTTLLVFNIAGYPFVLPDMIGGNGYNGAPSKELFIRWTQTNTFMPAMQFAYPPWDYDSEVNITHVYDPILGAVGVCSTKIQPSSVTHRLDHPDVVPTVEMLEHRAWLHPVPCETRVRSWSQLQVRLCRGDCGGKEGGTTAPNTAILSDSDRVITSPWSLRGRPATATNTLAFISYEVVHTCVRITRTLATCVGLLPLIRFLSEEKSSRATEKKHTRQTLSLMGESPDSSDTGECCALLGDNISN
;
A
#
# COMPACT_ATOMS: atom_id res chain seq x y z
N MET A 1 -32.47 -2.24 2.46
CA MET A 1 -32.30 -3.26 1.41
C MET A 1 -33.65 -3.85 1.04
N ARG A 2 -33.91 -4.05 -0.26
CA ARG A 2 -35.11 -4.73 -0.79
C ARG A 2 -34.70 -5.95 -1.62
N PRO A 3 -35.23 -7.16 -1.35
CA PRO A 3 -34.97 -8.34 -2.17
C PRO A 3 -35.87 -8.31 -3.42
N GLY A 4 -35.28 -8.20 -4.61
CA GLY A 4 -36.02 -8.19 -5.87
C GLY A 4 -36.89 -6.94 -6.12
N ALA A 5 -37.33 -6.76 -7.37
CA ALA A 5 -38.02 -5.55 -7.82
C ALA A 5 -39.47 -5.38 -7.31
N ARG A 6 -40.02 -6.32 -6.52
CA ARG A 6 -41.45 -6.33 -6.14
C ARG A 6 -41.77 -6.61 -4.66
N ASP A 7 -40.80 -6.82 -3.77
CA ASP A 7 -41.08 -6.95 -2.33
C ASP A 7 -41.08 -5.56 -1.65
N PRO A 8 -42.21 -5.10 -1.06
CA PRO A 8 -42.38 -3.72 -0.61
C PRO A 8 -41.76 -3.42 0.76
N GLU A 9 -41.37 -4.41 1.56
CA GLU A 9 -40.90 -4.19 2.93
C GLU A 9 -39.36 -4.26 3.05
N PRO A 10 -38.72 -3.30 3.74
CA PRO A 10 -37.29 -3.32 4.02
C PRO A 10 -36.93 -4.50 4.95
N LEU A 11 -35.76 -5.12 4.70
CA LEU A 11 -35.33 -6.34 5.38
C LEU A 11 -35.14 -6.23 6.91
N VAL A 12 -34.89 -5.03 7.48
CA VAL A 12 -34.82 -4.74 8.93
C VAL A 12 -35.16 -3.24 9.16
N GLY A 13 -35.84 -2.89 10.26
CA GLY A 13 -36.62 -1.63 10.41
C GLY A 13 -35.99 -0.43 11.14
N GLY A 14 -36.85 0.54 11.50
CA GLY A 14 -36.75 1.42 12.68
C GLY A 14 -35.54 2.35 12.84
N GLY A 15 -35.13 3.09 11.80
CA GLY A 15 -34.03 4.06 11.88
C GLY A 15 -33.93 4.94 10.63
N ALA A 16 -33.01 5.90 10.61
CA ALA A 16 -32.71 6.67 9.41
C ALA A 16 -31.98 5.79 8.38
N THR A 17 -32.39 5.84 7.11
CA THR A 17 -31.72 5.09 6.05
C THR A 17 -30.34 5.69 5.77
N VAL A 18 -29.29 4.88 5.92
CA VAL A 18 -27.88 5.28 5.66
C VAL A 18 -27.34 4.74 4.34
N LEU A 19 -27.93 3.66 3.80
CA LEU A 19 -27.62 3.09 2.50
C LEU A 19 -28.86 2.43 1.91
N ARG A 20 -29.09 2.63 0.61
CA ARG A 20 -30.17 1.97 -0.15
C ARG A 20 -29.55 1.00 -1.14
N GLY A 21 -30.23 -0.11 -1.36
CA GLY A 21 -29.79 -1.11 -2.32
C GLY A 21 -30.87 -2.14 -2.64
N THR A 22 -30.73 -2.72 -3.82
CA THR A 22 -31.56 -3.79 -4.38
C THR A 22 -30.74 -5.06 -4.38
N LEU A 23 -31.23 -6.09 -3.69
CA LEU A 23 -30.54 -7.38 -3.60
C LEU A 23 -31.15 -8.38 -4.56
N GLY A 24 -30.32 -9.21 -5.19
CA GLY A 24 -30.74 -10.28 -6.10
C GLY A 24 -31.37 -9.73 -7.39
N LYS A 25 -30.76 -8.70 -8.00
CA LYS A 25 -31.23 -8.13 -9.26
C LYS A 25 -31.30 -9.23 -10.33
N GLY A 26 -32.41 -9.24 -11.07
CA GLY A 26 -32.73 -10.30 -12.04
C GLY A 26 -33.40 -11.54 -11.45
N LEU A 27 -33.43 -11.72 -10.12
CA LEU A 27 -34.20 -12.79 -9.49
C LEU A 27 -35.68 -12.37 -9.35
N GLY A 28 -36.59 -13.32 -9.57
CA GLY A 28 -38.02 -13.15 -9.28
C GLY A 28 -38.30 -13.07 -7.76
N PRO A 29 -39.58 -13.05 -7.33
CA PRO A 29 -39.91 -13.09 -5.91
C PRO A 29 -39.46 -14.40 -5.26
N SER A 30 -39.14 -14.36 -3.97
CA SER A 30 -38.75 -15.56 -3.21
C SER A 30 -39.91 -16.58 -3.14
N SER A 31 -39.57 -17.88 -3.14
CA SER A 31 -40.55 -18.96 -3.04
C SER A 31 -41.00 -19.21 -1.60
N SER A 32 -40.11 -18.98 -0.63
CA SER A 32 -40.38 -19.24 0.79
C SER A 32 -39.37 -18.55 1.70
N VAL A 33 -39.74 -18.39 2.97
CA VAL A 33 -38.84 -18.00 4.06
C VAL A 33 -38.25 -19.26 4.67
N CYS A 34 -36.92 -19.36 4.77
CA CYS A 34 -36.26 -20.52 5.39
C CYS A 34 -36.17 -20.36 6.92
N SER A 35 -36.12 -21.48 7.65
CA SER A 35 -35.99 -21.46 9.11
C SER A 35 -34.62 -20.94 9.53
N SER A 36 -34.55 -19.68 9.97
CA SER A 36 -33.38 -19.11 10.64
C SER A 36 -33.76 -18.57 12.01
N SER A 37 -33.00 -18.92 13.03
CA SER A 37 -33.12 -18.32 14.37
C SER A 37 -32.45 -16.95 14.46
N GLU A 38 -31.62 -16.59 13.49
CA GLU A 38 -30.79 -15.38 13.48
C GLU A 38 -30.90 -14.71 12.09
N GLY A 39 -31.64 -13.60 12.01
CA GLY A 39 -31.69 -12.75 10.82
C GLY A 39 -32.70 -13.14 9.73
N VAL A 40 -32.50 -12.64 8.51
CA VAL A 40 -33.38 -12.85 7.35
C VAL A 40 -32.90 -14.05 6.54
N CYS A 41 -33.83 -14.93 6.14
CA CYS A 41 -33.53 -16.08 5.29
C CYS A 41 -34.62 -16.21 4.22
N LEU A 42 -34.27 -15.94 2.96
CA LEU A 42 -35.17 -16.07 1.81
C LEU A 42 -34.65 -17.16 0.87
N GLN A 43 -35.58 -17.93 0.32
CA GLN A 43 -35.26 -19.07 -0.53
C GLN A 43 -36.01 -18.98 -1.86
N TRP A 44 -35.31 -19.34 -2.93
CA TRP A 44 -35.80 -19.60 -4.28
C TRP A 44 -35.51 -21.06 -4.64
N GLU A 45 -36.03 -21.53 -5.77
CA GLU A 45 -35.76 -22.88 -6.27
C GLU A 45 -34.26 -23.16 -6.44
N SER A 46 -33.48 -22.16 -6.90
CA SER A 46 -32.06 -22.31 -7.20
C SER A 46 -31.15 -21.31 -6.47
N ALA A 47 -31.67 -20.58 -5.49
CA ALA A 47 -30.90 -19.59 -4.74
C ALA A 47 -31.37 -19.48 -3.28
N THR A 48 -30.49 -19.05 -2.39
CA THR A 48 -30.82 -18.72 -1.00
C THR A 48 -30.07 -17.46 -0.60
N LEU A 49 -30.81 -16.51 -0.02
CA LEU A 49 -30.29 -15.31 0.63
C LEU A 49 -30.34 -15.52 2.14
N LYS A 50 -29.21 -15.29 2.80
CA LYS A 50 -29.13 -15.15 4.25
C LYS A 50 -28.57 -13.78 4.59
N VAL A 51 -29.20 -13.09 5.53
CA VAL A 51 -28.68 -11.86 6.14
C VAL A 51 -28.58 -12.10 7.63
N THR A 52 -27.35 -12.19 8.14
CA THR A 52 -27.05 -12.46 9.54
C THR A 52 -26.41 -11.24 10.20
N GLN A 53 -26.69 -11.02 11.47
CA GLN A 53 -26.06 -9.96 12.24
C GLN A 53 -24.69 -10.44 12.73
N GLU A 54 -23.64 -9.65 12.52
CA GLU A 54 -22.29 -9.88 13.05
C GLU A 54 -21.91 -8.71 13.98
N GLY A 55 -21.99 -8.91 15.29
CA GLY A 55 -21.80 -7.81 16.25
C GLY A 55 -22.94 -6.78 16.21
N ASP A 56 -22.72 -5.60 16.79
CA ASP A 56 -23.76 -4.55 16.82
C ASP A 56 -23.74 -3.69 15.55
N GLU A 57 -22.61 -3.69 14.84
CA GLU A 57 -22.31 -2.73 13.77
C GLU A 57 -22.47 -3.31 12.36
N CYS A 58 -22.39 -4.64 12.21
CA CYS A 58 -22.30 -5.29 10.90
C CYS A 58 -23.39 -6.31 10.61
N GLN A 59 -23.72 -6.43 9.33
CA GLN A 59 -24.56 -7.48 8.77
C GLN A 59 -23.80 -8.19 7.66
N LYS A 60 -23.83 -9.52 7.67
CA LYS A 60 -23.31 -10.35 6.59
C LYS A 60 -24.45 -10.71 5.64
N VAL A 61 -24.27 -10.43 4.36
CA VAL A 61 -25.20 -10.80 3.29
C VAL A 61 -24.58 -11.92 2.49
N GLU A 62 -25.30 -13.03 2.35
CA GLU A 62 -24.83 -14.25 1.69
C GLU A 62 -25.88 -14.78 0.72
N TRP A 63 -25.57 -14.69 -0.57
CA TRP A 63 -26.24 -15.45 -1.62
C TRP A 63 -25.51 -16.77 -1.85
N THR A 64 -26.29 -17.84 -2.04
CA THR A 64 -25.76 -19.16 -2.38
C THR A 64 -26.65 -19.85 -3.41
N SER A 65 -26.05 -20.54 -4.38
CA SER A 65 -26.75 -21.44 -5.29
C SER A 65 -26.28 -22.89 -5.09
N PRO A 66 -27.19 -23.88 -5.01
CA PRO A 66 -26.78 -25.28 -4.94
C PRO A 66 -26.25 -25.77 -6.29
N GLY A 67 -25.03 -26.31 -6.31
CA GLY A 67 -24.48 -27.14 -7.39
C GLY A 67 -23.99 -26.41 -8.66
N VAL A 68 -23.23 -27.13 -9.49
CA VAL A 68 -22.73 -26.66 -10.80
C VAL A 68 -23.87 -26.63 -11.83
N ASP A 69 -24.88 -27.48 -11.68
CA ASP A 69 -26.02 -27.65 -12.61
C ASP A 69 -27.18 -26.66 -12.37
N GLY A 70 -27.02 -25.71 -11.44
CA GLY A 70 -28.06 -24.71 -11.15
C GLY A 70 -28.26 -23.70 -12.28
N ASN A 71 -29.51 -23.29 -12.51
CA ASN A 71 -29.88 -22.26 -13.51
C ASN A 71 -29.32 -20.85 -13.20
N VAL A 72 -28.77 -20.63 -12.00
CA VAL A 72 -28.25 -19.32 -11.57
C VAL A 72 -26.79 -19.19 -12.00
N THR A 73 -26.55 -18.32 -12.97
CA THR A 73 -25.21 -18.03 -13.51
C THR A 73 -24.54 -16.82 -12.85
N GLN A 74 -25.33 -15.96 -12.19
CA GLN A 74 -24.86 -14.78 -11.48
C GLN A 74 -25.74 -14.41 -10.28
N PHE A 75 -25.14 -13.72 -9.30
CA PHE A 75 -25.84 -12.92 -8.30
C PHE A 75 -25.42 -11.47 -8.43
N GLU A 76 -26.36 -10.55 -8.29
CA GLU A 76 -26.09 -9.12 -8.41
C GLU A 76 -26.85 -8.34 -7.33
N ASP A 77 -26.09 -7.59 -6.53
CA ASP A 77 -26.62 -6.65 -5.54
C ASP A 77 -26.12 -5.24 -5.89
N CYS A 78 -27.04 -4.28 -6.00
CA CYS A 78 -26.73 -2.90 -6.37
C CYS A 78 -27.04 -1.93 -5.24
N PHE A 79 -26.16 -0.96 -5.01
CA PHE A 79 -26.26 0.06 -3.98
C PHE A 79 -26.31 1.45 -4.61
N ASP A 80 -27.23 2.27 -4.14
CA ASP A 80 -27.31 3.69 -4.47
C ASP A 80 -26.21 4.44 -3.71
N ILE A 81 -25.33 5.11 -4.46
CA ILE A 81 -24.25 5.92 -3.92
C ILE A 81 -24.83 7.09 -3.11
N GLY A 82 -25.98 7.61 -3.55
CA GLY A 82 -26.65 8.75 -2.95
C GLY A 82 -25.83 10.04 -3.04
N GLU A 83 -25.88 10.84 -1.98
CA GLU A 83 -25.14 12.10 -1.84
C GLU A 83 -23.80 11.92 -1.11
N ASP A 84 -23.47 10.70 -0.66
CA ASP A 84 -22.25 10.41 0.08
C ASP A 84 -21.07 10.16 -0.87
N HIS A 85 -19.86 10.45 -0.39
CA HIS A 85 -18.64 10.15 -1.12
C HIS A 85 -18.12 8.75 -0.77
N TRP A 86 -17.68 7.98 -1.75
CA TRP A 86 -17.17 6.63 -1.58
C TRP A 86 -15.66 6.58 -1.79
N PHE A 87 -14.97 5.72 -1.05
CA PHE A 87 -13.52 5.58 -1.09
C PHE A 87 -13.12 4.10 -1.03
N GLY A 88 -11.94 3.77 -1.56
CA GLY A 88 -11.43 2.41 -1.59
C GLY A 88 -11.46 1.80 -2.99
N GLY A 89 -11.52 0.48 -3.06
CA GLY A 89 -11.40 -0.30 -4.28
C GLY A 89 -9.95 -0.54 -4.71
N ALA A 90 -9.74 -0.59 -6.03
CA ALA A 90 -8.49 -1.03 -6.62
C ALA A 90 -7.65 0.13 -7.17
N GLU A 91 -6.35 -0.14 -7.38
CA GLU A 91 -5.49 0.74 -8.16
C GLU A 91 -6.05 0.92 -9.58
N ARG A 92 -5.86 2.11 -10.15
CA ARG A 92 -6.25 2.47 -11.52
C ARG A 92 -5.26 3.44 -12.15
N GLN A 93 -5.27 3.44 -13.48
CA GLN A 93 -4.48 4.35 -14.30
C GLN A 93 -4.87 5.80 -14.04
N GLN A 94 -6.16 6.07 -14.21
CA GLN A 94 -6.77 7.34 -13.86
C GLN A 94 -7.34 7.21 -12.46
N GLN A 95 -6.48 7.35 -11.46
CA GLN A 95 -6.92 7.23 -10.08
C GLN A 95 -7.74 8.46 -9.68
N VAL A 96 -9.05 8.42 -9.88
CA VAL A 96 -9.94 9.47 -9.38
C VAL A 96 -10.24 9.25 -7.89
N TRP A 97 -10.56 10.36 -7.24
CA TRP A 97 -10.97 10.40 -5.85
C TRP A 97 -12.03 11.49 -5.71
N PRO A 98 -13.21 11.19 -5.16
CA PRO A 98 -13.71 9.90 -4.63
C PRO A 98 -14.12 8.87 -5.72
N PHE A 99 -14.47 7.65 -5.29
CA PHE A 99 -14.72 6.45 -6.11
C PHE A 99 -15.94 6.57 -7.03
N GLU A 100 -16.99 7.29 -6.64
CA GLU A 100 -18.20 7.45 -7.44
C GLU A 100 -17.99 8.20 -8.76
N LYS A 101 -16.82 8.80 -8.96
CA LYS A 101 -16.44 9.44 -10.22
C LYS A 101 -16.09 8.46 -11.33
N TYR A 102 -15.95 7.17 -11.00
CA TYR A 102 -15.67 6.15 -11.99
C TYR A 102 -16.93 5.77 -12.77
N THR A 103 -16.72 5.27 -13.99
CA THR A 103 -17.72 4.51 -14.74
C THR A 103 -17.05 3.22 -15.18
N PHE A 104 -17.62 2.08 -14.78
CA PHE A 104 -17.11 0.75 -15.13
C PHE A 104 -18.26 -0.14 -15.56
N ASP A 105 -18.04 -0.89 -16.63
CA ASP A 105 -18.90 -1.99 -17.05
C ASP A 105 -18.30 -3.29 -16.52
N GLU A 106 -18.93 -3.85 -15.48
CA GLU A 106 -18.62 -5.15 -14.88
C GLU A 106 -17.13 -5.52 -14.82
N ASN A 107 -16.33 -4.70 -14.15
CA ASN A 107 -14.89 -4.94 -14.07
C ASN A 107 -14.56 -6.14 -13.16
N SER A 108 -13.79 -7.10 -13.66
CA SER A 108 -13.25 -8.19 -12.85
C SER A 108 -12.32 -7.69 -11.73
N TRP A 109 -12.67 -8.04 -10.50
CA TRP A 109 -11.93 -7.58 -9.31
C TRP A 109 -10.79 -8.55 -8.96
N ILE A 110 -9.78 -8.64 -9.82
CA ILE A 110 -8.56 -9.47 -9.61
C ILE A 110 -7.29 -8.62 -9.79
N THR A 111 -6.14 -9.03 -9.27
CA THR A 111 -4.90 -8.30 -9.59
C THR A 111 -4.55 -8.46 -11.07
N LYS A 112 -4.33 -7.36 -11.79
CA LYS A 112 -4.08 -7.41 -13.24
C LYS A 112 -3.28 -6.23 -13.77
N LEU A 113 -2.48 -6.48 -14.79
CA LEU A 113 -1.67 -5.47 -15.48
C LEU A 113 -2.57 -4.50 -16.27
N ASP A 114 -3.56 -5.04 -16.99
CA ASP A 114 -4.52 -4.21 -17.71
C ASP A 114 -5.34 -3.35 -16.74
N GLN A 115 -5.72 -2.15 -17.20
CA GLN A 115 -6.46 -1.18 -16.39
C GLN A 115 -5.75 -0.75 -15.08
N TYR A 116 -4.48 -1.11 -14.92
CA TYR A 116 -3.59 -0.73 -13.83
C TYR A 116 -4.10 -1.15 -12.46
N GLN A 117 -4.43 -2.43 -12.29
CA GLN A 117 -5.06 -2.98 -11.09
C GLN A 117 -4.11 -3.91 -10.32
N ALA A 118 -2.90 -3.45 -9.97
CA ALA A 118 -1.94 -4.28 -9.25
C ALA A 118 -2.31 -4.49 -7.78
N MET A 119 -2.96 -3.49 -7.15
CA MET A 119 -3.65 -3.65 -5.87
C MET A 119 -5.17 -3.74 -6.10
N ALA A 120 -5.82 -4.80 -5.60
CA ALA A 120 -7.24 -5.07 -5.87
C ALA A 120 -8.03 -5.50 -4.63
N GLU A 121 -8.18 -4.62 -3.63
CA GLU A 121 -9.03 -4.89 -2.47
C GLU A 121 -10.52 -4.68 -2.79
N PRO A 122 -11.41 -5.66 -2.53
CA PRO A 122 -12.85 -5.49 -2.67
C PRO A 122 -13.44 -4.88 -1.38
N TYR A 123 -13.03 -3.65 -1.09
CA TYR A 123 -13.43 -2.89 0.09
C TYR A 123 -13.72 -1.43 -0.27
N TRP A 124 -14.85 -0.92 0.22
CA TRP A 124 -15.25 0.48 0.03
C TRP A 124 -15.85 1.05 1.32
N VAL A 125 -15.57 2.31 1.60
CA VAL A 125 -16.09 3.06 2.75
C VAL A 125 -16.66 4.40 2.30
N THR A 126 -17.76 4.83 2.91
CA THR A 126 -18.43 6.09 2.60
C THR A 126 -18.09 7.18 3.61
N SER A 127 -18.24 8.45 3.21
CA SER A 127 -18.10 9.62 4.08
C SER A 127 -19.03 9.57 5.30
N ARG A 128 -20.17 8.86 5.19
CA ARG A 128 -21.14 8.69 6.27
C ARG A 128 -20.71 7.66 7.33
N GLY A 129 -19.72 6.82 7.04
CA GLY A 129 -19.31 5.73 7.96
C GLY A 129 -19.97 4.38 7.68
N VAL A 130 -20.43 4.16 6.44
CA VAL A 130 -20.86 2.83 5.98
C VAL A 130 -19.71 2.20 5.21
N TYR A 131 -19.46 0.91 5.36
CA TYR A 131 -18.51 0.21 4.48
C TYR A 131 -19.02 -1.14 4.01
N ILE A 132 -18.52 -1.53 2.83
CA ILE A 132 -18.70 -2.84 2.21
C ILE A 132 -17.36 -3.56 2.21
N TYR A 133 -17.34 -4.79 2.72
CA TYR A 133 -16.20 -5.69 2.63
C TYR A 133 -16.65 -7.02 2.01
N VAL A 134 -16.14 -7.36 0.83
CA VAL A 134 -16.52 -8.61 0.12
C VAL A 134 -15.57 -9.74 0.51
N ASP A 135 -16.10 -10.95 0.67
CA ASP A 135 -15.31 -12.14 0.98
C ASP A 135 -14.44 -12.59 -0.22
N ASP A 136 -13.32 -13.27 0.08
CA ASP A 136 -12.27 -13.58 -0.91
C ASP A 136 -12.68 -14.59 -1.99
N GLU A 137 -13.57 -15.50 -1.63
CA GLU A 137 -14.07 -16.60 -2.48
C GLU A 137 -15.11 -16.12 -3.51
N VAL A 138 -15.52 -14.85 -3.45
CA VAL A 138 -16.50 -14.29 -4.39
C VAL A 138 -15.84 -14.07 -5.75
N PRO A 139 -16.35 -14.67 -6.84
CA PRO A 139 -15.90 -14.39 -8.20
C PRO A 139 -16.45 -13.04 -8.67
N LEU A 140 -15.88 -11.97 -8.10
CA LEU A 140 -16.44 -10.62 -8.11
C LEU A 140 -16.13 -9.86 -9.39
N PHE A 141 -17.18 -9.30 -9.96
CA PHE A 141 -17.18 -8.19 -10.91
C PHE A 141 -17.85 -6.99 -10.23
N VAL A 142 -17.39 -5.78 -10.55
CA VAL A 142 -17.94 -4.55 -10.00
C VAL A 142 -18.33 -3.63 -11.14
N ASP A 143 -19.59 -3.23 -11.14
CA ASP A 143 -20.13 -2.22 -12.04
C ASP A 143 -20.33 -0.91 -11.27
N VAL A 144 -20.05 0.22 -11.92
CA VAL A 144 -20.23 1.55 -11.33
C VAL A 144 -20.80 2.49 -12.39
N ASN A 145 -21.91 3.15 -12.06
CA ASN A 145 -22.58 4.14 -12.92
C ASN A 145 -22.93 3.62 -14.33
N ASN A 146 -23.27 2.33 -14.45
CA ASN A 146 -23.64 1.71 -15.73
C ASN A 146 -24.90 0.84 -15.61
N HIS A 147 -24.92 -0.13 -14.71
CA HIS A 147 -26.11 -0.95 -14.41
C HIS A 147 -27.22 -0.18 -13.68
N GLU A 148 -26.82 0.81 -12.88
CA GLU A 148 -27.68 1.74 -12.16
C GLU A 148 -27.03 3.12 -12.24
N ASP A 149 -27.84 4.14 -12.51
CA ASP A 149 -27.39 5.53 -12.44
C ASP A 149 -27.02 5.87 -10.99
N ASN A 150 -25.84 6.45 -10.77
CA ASN A 150 -25.33 6.76 -9.43
C ASN A 150 -25.27 5.52 -8.51
N GLY A 151 -24.91 4.36 -9.07
CA GLY A 151 -24.91 3.09 -8.35
C GLY A 151 -23.60 2.31 -8.43
N VAL A 152 -23.39 1.44 -7.45
CA VAL A 152 -22.33 0.41 -7.45
C VAL A 152 -22.99 -0.96 -7.35
N CYS A 153 -22.70 -1.86 -8.28
CA CYS A 153 -23.21 -3.23 -8.25
C CYS A 153 -22.08 -4.25 -8.02
N LEU A 154 -22.31 -5.15 -7.06
CA LEU A 154 -21.47 -6.32 -6.81
C LEU A 154 -22.07 -7.50 -7.56
N VAL A 155 -21.34 -8.02 -8.54
CA VAL A 155 -21.78 -9.11 -9.41
C VAL A 155 -20.89 -10.32 -9.18
N ALA A 156 -21.42 -11.39 -8.58
CA ALA A 156 -20.72 -12.67 -8.52
C ALA A 156 -21.10 -13.51 -9.74
N ARG A 157 -20.12 -13.93 -10.55
CA ARG A 157 -20.40 -14.64 -11.80
C ARG A 157 -19.42 -15.78 -12.08
N ARG A 158 -19.93 -16.86 -12.70
CA ARG A 158 -19.13 -17.97 -13.23
C ARG A 158 -18.58 -17.64 -14.63
N SER A 159 -17.62 -16.72 -14.70
CA SER A 159 -16.97 -16.36 -15.96
C SER A 159 -15.52 -15.96 -15.75
N ASP A 160 -14.75 -16.03 -16.83
CA ASP A 160 -13.39 -15.55 -16.91
C ASP A 160 -13.28 -14.13 -16.33
N PRO A 161 -12.26 -13.83 -15.51
CA PRO A 161 -11.07 -14.65 -15.22
C PRO A 161 -11.24 -15.65 -14.05
N TYR A 162 -12.45 -15.85 -13.55
CA TYR A 162 -12.76 -16.83 -12.50
C TYR A 162 -13.13 -18.18 -13.12
N LEU A 163 -12.88 -19.28 -12.39
CA LEU A 163 -13.19 -20.62 -12.91
C LEU A 163 -14.72 -20.79 -13.12
N PRO A 164 -15.19 -21.17 -14.32
CA PRO A 164 -16.62 -21.29 -14.60
C PRO A 164 -17.28 -22.49 -13.92
N ASN A 165 -16.50 -23.48 -13.48
CA ASN A 165 -16.98 -24.72 -12.88
C ASN A 165 -16.78 -24.80 -11.35
N ILE A 166 -16.92 -23.66 -10.66
CA ILE A 166 -16.94 -23.60 -9.19
C ILE A 166 -18.15 -24.39 -8.64
N PRO A 167 -17.99 -25.18 -7.55
CA PRO A 167 -19.05 -26.08 -7.07
C PRO A 167 -20.35 -25.38 -6.63
N ALA A 168 -20.23 -24.17 -6.10
CA ALA A 168 -21.33 -23.31 -5.69
C ALA A 168 -20.97 -21.87 -6.07
N LEU A 169 -21.94 -21.10 -6.56
CA LEU A 169 -21.77 -19.67 -6.74
C LEU A 169 -22.23 -18.98 -5.45
N SER A 170 -21.45 -18.03 -4.98
CA SER A 170 -21.80 -17.21 -3.83
C SER A 170 -21.44 -15.75 -4.07
N LEU A 171 -22.32 -14.85 -3.63
CA LEU A 171 -22.01 -13.45 -3.38
C LEU A 171 -22.10 -13.25 -1.87
N SER A 172 -20.95 -13.04 -1.22
CA SER A 172 -20.85 -12.88 0.24
C SER A 172 -20.09 -11.61 0.58
N TYR A 173 -20.71 -10.73 1.36
CA TYR A 173 -20.10 -9.48 1.80
C TYR A 173 -20.70 -8.99 3.12
N ARG A 174 -20.00 -8.05 3.74
CA ARG A 174 -20.41 -7.40 4.98
C ARG A 174 -20.76 -5.95 4.72
N LEU A 175 -21.84 -5.51 5.36
CA LEU A 175 -22.28 -4.13 5.44
C LEU A 175 -22.17 -3.69 6.89
N CYS A 176 -21.34 -2.70 7.16
CA CYS A 176 -21.13 -2.20 8.50
C CYS A 176 -21.44 -0.71 8.57
N THR A 177 -22.10 -0.27 9.63
CA THR A 177 -22.48 1.13 9.84
C THR A 177 -21.91 1.63 11.16
N LEU A 178 -21.11 2.69 11.07
CA LEU A 178 -20.45 3.35 12.19
C LEU A 178 -20.77 4.85 12.17
N ASP A 179 -20.37 5.56 13.23
CA ASP A 179 -20.68 6.97 13.42
C ASP A 179 -20.11 7.91 12.34
N ASN A 180 -18.99 7.52 11.71
CA ASN A 180 -18.32 8.29 10.66
C ASN A 180 -17.28 7.43 9.91
N ALA A 181 -16.76 7.97 8.80
CA ALA A 181 -15.77 7.30 7.95
C ALA A 181 -14.50 6.83 8.69
N ARG A 182 -14.04 7.58 9.71
CA ARG A 182 -12.84 7.21 10.48
C ARG A 182 -13.12 6.00 11.36
N GLU A 183 -14.23 5.98 12.10
CA GLU A 183 -14.59 4.84 12.94
C GLU A 183 -14.89 3.60 12.08
N ALA A 184 -15.57 3.79 10.94
CA ALA A 184 -15.75 2.75 9.93
C ALA A 184 -14.43 2.14 9.47
N GLN A 185 -13.46 2.98 9.09
CA GLN A 185 -12.15 2.53 8.65
C GLN A 185 -11.37 1.80 9.77
N LEU A 186 -11.38 2.32 10.99
CA LEU A 186 -10.72 1.68 12.13
C LEU A 186 -11.36 0.33 12.45
N HIS A 187 -12.69 0.25 12.39
CA HIS A 187 -13.43 -1.00 12.56
C HIS A 187 -13.07 -2.01 11.47
N ALA A 188 -13.04 -1.59 10.20
CA ALA A 188 -12.63 -2.45 9.09
C ALA A 188 -11.18 -2.95 9.23
N ILE A 189 -10.25 -2.08 9.62
CA ILE A 189 -8.85 -2.45 9.88
C ILE A 189 -8.72 -3.49 10.99
N ASN A 190 -9.41 -3.28 12.11
CA ASN A 190 -9.27 -4.17 13.26
C ASN A 190 -9.94 -5.53 13.07
N ASN A 191 -10.96 -5.62 12.22
CA ASN A 191 -11.74 -6.85 12.03
C ASN A 191 -11.45 -7.59 10.72
N TYR A 192 -11.10 -6.88 9.64
CA TYR A 192 -11.09 -7.45 8.29
C TYR A 192 -9.80 -7.14 7.50
N LEU A 193 -9.39 -5.88 7.36
CA LEU A 193 -8.23 -5.50 6.54
C LEU A 193 -6.88 -5.79 7.19
N ARG A 194 -6.82 -5.89 8.53
CA ARG A 194 -5.60 -6.07 9.35
C ARG A 194 -4.66 -4.87 9.34
N LYS A 195 -3.64 -4.96 10.20
CA LYS A 195 -2.49 -4.04 10.25
C LYS A 195 -1.21 -4.80 9.94
N PRO A 196 -0.20 -4.12 9.38
CA PRO A 196 1.15 -4.68 9.29
C PRO A 196 1.63 -5.16 10.65
N ILE A 197 2.23 -6.36 10.71
CA ILE A 197 2.78 -6.93 11.95
C ILE A 197 4.13 -6.30 12.34
N GLY A 198 4.66 -5.43 11.48
CA GLY A 198 5.92 -4.74 11.64
C GLY A 198 6.06 -3.62 10.61
N ILE A 199 7.27 -3.07 10.51
CA ILE A 199 7.62 -2.02 9.55
C ILE A 199 8.59 -2.58 8.49
N PRO A 200 8.56 -2.03 7.26
CA PRO A 200 9.68 -2.15 6.34
C PRO A 200 10.96 -1.65 7.00
N ASP A 201 12.08 -2.00 6.41
CA ASP A 201 13.37 -1.55 6.87
C ASP A 201 13.45 -0.02 6.88
N GLU A 202 13.82 0.54 8.04
CA GLU A 202 13.76 1.99 8.30
C GLU A 202 14.59 2.80 7.29
N ARG A 203 15.67 2.21 6.77
CA ARG A 203 16.55 2.92 5.83
C ARG A 203 15.90 3.15 4.48
N MET A 204 14.89 2.37 4.08
CA MET A 204 14.08 2.68 2.90
C MET A 204 13.07 3.83 3.15
N LEU A 205 12.73 4.10 4.42
CA LEU A 205 11.87 5.23 4.80
C LEU A 205 12.69 6.52 4.95
N THR A 206 13.93 6.42 5.41
CA THR A 206 14.76 7.59 5.75
C THR A 206 15.75 8.00 4.66
N HIS A 207 16.00 7.13 3.68
CA HIS A 207 16.92 7.40 2.56
C HIS A 207 16.31 6.99 1.22
N PRO A 208 16.69 7.66 0.13
CA PRO A 208 16.19 7.32 -1.19
C PRO A 208 16.63 5.91 -1.63
N VAL A 209 15.75 5.29 -2.40
CA VAL A 209 16.04 4.13 -3.23
C VAL A 209 16.48 4.63 -4.60
N TRP A 210 17.57 4.09 -5.13
CA TRP A 210 18.11 4.44 -6.45
C TRP A 210 17.97 3.26 -7.38
N SER A 211 17.10 3.36 -8.38
CA SER A 211 16.91 2.33 -9.38
C SER A 211 17.70 2.66 -10.64
N THR A 212 18.31 1.66 -11.27
CA THR A 212 18.87 1.82 -12.62
C THR A 212 17.78 1.82 -13.71
N TRP A 213 16.52 1.54 -13.38
CA TRP A 213 15.41 1.63 -14.32
C TRP A 213 15.03 3.08 -14.65
N ALA A 214 14.14 3.20 -15.64
CA ALA A 214 13.66 4.40 -16.33
C ALA A 214 14.72 5.23 -17.07
N LYS A 215 15.88 5.51 -16.49
CA LYS A 215 16.97 6.23 -17.17
C LYS A 215 17.76 5.32 -18.11
N TYR A 216 18.23 4.17 -17.63
CA TYR A 216 19.16 3.32 -18.38
C TYR A 216 18.45 2.19 -19.14
N LYS A 217 17.20 1.90 -18.80
CA LYS A 217 16.39 0.81 -19.37
C LYS A 217 17.19 -0.51 -19.30
N LYS A 218 17.54 -1.10 -20.44
CA LYS A 218 18.22 -2.39 -20.56
C LYS A 218 19.75 -2.27 -20.65
N ASN A 219 20.25 -1.06 -20.90
CA ASN A 219 21.67 -0.78 -21.08
C ASN A 219 22.35 -0.58 -19.72
N ILE A 220 22.36 -1.62 -18.88
CA ILE A 220 22.93 -1.62 -17.53
C ILE A 220 24.05 -2.66 -17.46
N ASP A 221 25.26 -2.25 -17.09
CA ASP A 221 26.42 -3.13 -16.84
C ASP A 221 27.15 -2.73 -15.56
N ALA A 222 28.18 -3.49 -15.18
CA ALA A 222 28.91 -3.26 -13.94
C ALA A 222 29.58 -1.88 -13.88
N ASP A 223 30.08 -1.34 -14.99
CA ASP A 223 30.78 -0.06 -15.01
C ASP A 223 29.79 1.11 -14.86
N LEU A 224 28.65 1.02 -15.54
CA LEU A 224 27.56 1.98 -15.38
C LEU A 224 27.03 2.00 -13.95
N VAL A 225 26.85 0.83 -13.32
CA VAL A 225 26.40 0.75 -11.92
C VAL A 225 27.43 1.39 -10.98
N ARG A 226 28.74 1.18 -11.20
CA ARG A 226 29.80 1.85 -10.41
C ARG A 226 29.78 3.35 -10.61
N GLU A 227 29.68 3.82 -11.85
CA GLU A 227 29.61 5.24 -12.16
C GLU A 227 28.39 5.89 -11.51
N PHE A 228 27.23 5.22 -11.56
CA PHE A 228 26.01 5.71 -10.94
C PHE A 228 26.18 5.83 -9.41
N ALA A 229 26.75 4.81 -8.77
CA ALA A 229 27.05 4.82 -7.34
C ALA A 229 28.06 5.91 -6.94
N ASP A 230 29.15 6.08 -7.70
CA ASP A 230 30.13 7.14 -7.49
C ASP A 230 29.49 8.53 -7.64
N ASN A 231 28.59 8.71 -8.62
CA ASN A 231 27.87 9.96 -8.79
C ASN A 231 26.91 10.23 -7.63
N ILE A 232 26.17 9.25 -7.13
CA ILE A 232 25.32 9.40 -5.95
C ILE A 232 26.14 9.90 -4.75
N VAL A 233 27.29 9.25 -4.47
CA VAL A 233 28.18 9.63 -3.35
C VAL A 233 28.81 11.00 -3.57
N LYS A 234 29.27 11.30 -4.79
CA LYS A 234 29.87 12.59 -5.16
C LYS A 234 28.92 13.76 -4.89
N HIS A 235 27.62 13.54 -5.09
CA HIS A 235 26.62 14.56 -4.80
C HIS A 235 26.22 14.62 -3.32
N GLY A 236 26.73 13.71 -2.46
CA GLY A 236 26.59 13.80 -1.01
C GLY A 236 25.44 12.97 -0.42
N PHE A 237 24.88 12.05 -1.21
CA PHE A 237 23.97 11.04 -0.68
C PHE A 237 24.78 9.88 -0.10
N ASN A 238 24.39 9.41 1.09
CA ASN A 238 25.00 8.25 1.74
C ASN A 238 23.90 7.30 2.25
N ASN A 239 24.31 6.09 2.64
CA ASN A 239 23.42 5.14 3.31
C ASN A 239 22.11 4.84 2.54
N SER A 240 22.17 4.74 1.21
CA SER A 240 20.99 4.51 0.34
C SER A 240 20.87 3.05 -0.11
N GLN A 241 19.74 2.70 -0.74
CA GLN A 241 19.56 1.44 -1.45
C GLN A 241 19.77 1.65 -2.95
N LEU A 242 20.49 0.75 -3.62
CA LEU A 242 20.72 0.78 -5.06
C LEU A 242 20.17 -0.52 -5.66
N GLU A 243 19.27 -0.38 -6.63
CA GLU A 243 18.55 -1.47 -7.27
C GLU A 243 19.05 -1.62 -8.70
N ILE A 244 19.62 -2.79 -8.99
CA ILE A 244 20.03 -3.18 -10.34
C ILE A 244 18.82 -3.82 -11.02
N ASP A 245 18.31 -3.12 -12.01
CA ASP A 245 17.11 -3.50 -12.75
C ASP A 245 17.45 -4.36 -13.99
N GLU A 246 16.49 -4.51 -14.90
CA GLU A 246 16.42 -5.46 -16.02
C GLU A 246 17.74 -5.79 -16.76
N GLN A 247 17.85 -7.05 -17.23
CA GLN A 247 18.98 -7.61 -17.99
C GLN A 247 20.32 -7.73 -17.23
N TRP A 248 20.26 -8.04 -15.93
CA TRP A 248 21.42 -8.56 -15.19
C TRP A 248 21.60 -10.07 -15.37
N GLU A 249 20.52 -10.79 -15.69
CA GLU A 249 20.53 -12.23 -15.93
C GLU A 249 21.03 -12.57 -17.34
N ARG A 250 21.72 -13.72 -17.52
CA ARG A 250 22.09 -14.23 -18.86
C ARG A 250 20.88 -14.55 -19.73
N CYS A 251 19.78 -14.94 -19.10
CA CYS A 251 18.44 -15.06 -19.66
C CYS A 251 17.42 -14.93 -18.53
N PHE A 252 16.25 -14.37 -18.83
CA PHE A 252 15.25 -14.08 -17.80
C PHE A 252 14.78 -15.32 -17.05
N GLY A 253 14.91 -15.29 -15.72
CA GLY A 253 14.58 -16.39 -14.81
C GLY A 253 15.69 -17.42 -14.60
N SER A 254 16.88 -17.22 -15.18
CA SER A 254 18.07 -18.05 -14.91
C SER A 254 18.64 -17.84 -13.51
N LEU A 255 18.43 -16.67 -12.92
CA LEU A 255 19.05 -16.20 -11.68
C LEU A 255 20.59 -16.33 -11.72
N GLU A 256 21.15 -16.25 -12.92
CA GLU A 256 22.59 -16.29 -13.19
C GLU A 256 22.99 -15.03 -13.95
N PHE A 257 24.08 -14.39 -13.52
CA PHE A 257 24.52 -13.13 -14.13
C PHE A 257 24.98 -13.32 -15.57
N ASP A 258 24.68 -12.34 -16.42
CA ASP A 258 25.36 -12.18 -17.70
C ASP A 258 26.80 -11.74 -17.44
N GLU A 259 27.75 -12.66 -17.57
CA GLU A 259 29.18 -12.42 -17.36
C GLU A 259 29.77 -11.38 -18.33
N THR A 260 29.10 -11.08 -19.45
CA THR A 260 29.51 -10.01 -20.37
C THR A 260 29.28 -8.63 -19.77
N LYS A 261 28.13 -8.45 -19.10
CA LYS A 261 27.74 -7.19 -18.47
C LYS A 261 28.26 -7.08 -17.03
N PHE A 262 28.36 -8.22 -16.34
CA PHE A 262 28.72 -8.32 -14.93
C PHE A 262 29.78 -9.42 -14.71
N PRO A 263 31.03 -9.23 -15.19
CA PRO A 263 32.07 -10.26 -15.15
C PRO A 263 32.55 -10.63 -13.74
N ASP A 264 32.42 -9.72 -12.78
CA ASP A 264 32.73 -9.99 -11.36
C ASP A 264 31.72 -9.28 -10.47
N VAL A 265 30.57 -9.94 -10.30
CA VAL A 265 29.45 -9.42 -9.51
C VAL A 265 29.82 -9.25 -8.03
N LYS A 266 30.64 -10.13 -7.48
CA LYS A 266 31.03 -10.05 -6.08
C LYS A 266 31.90 -8.82 -5.84
N ASN A 267 32.85 -8.55 -6.73
CA ASN A 267 33.65 -7.33 -6.66
C ASN A 267 32.78 -6.08 -6.81
N LEU A 268 31.79 -6.08 -7.72
CA LEU A 268 30.84 -4.99 -7.86
C LEU A 268 30.09 -4.75 -6.55
N THR A 269 29.51 -5.78 -5.96
CA THR A 269 28.75 -5.64 -4.72
C THR A 269 29.62 -5.21 -3.54
N ASP A 270 30.82 -5.77 -3.38
CA ASP A 270 31.79 -5.35 -2.36
C ASP A 270 32.15 -3.86 -2.52
N TYR A 271 32.34 -3.41 -3.77
CA TYR A 271 32.61 -2.01 -4.12
C TYR A 271 31.42 -1.09 -3.76
N LEU A 272 30.19 -1.48 -4.08
CA LEU A 272 28.99 -0.71 -3.76
C LEU A 272 28.77 -0.63 -2.24
N LYS A 273 28.95 -1.74 -1.53
CA LYS A 273 28.87 -1.80 -0.07
C LYS A 273 29.93 -0.94 0.60
N SER A 274 31.15 -0.87 0.06
CA SER A 274 32.21 0.01 0.59
C SER A 274 31.87 1.50 0.52
N ARG A 275 30.90 1.89 -0.34
CA ARG A 275 30.33 3.24 -0.45
C ARG A 275 29.09 3.44 0.41
N GLY A 276 28.71 2.43 1.17
CA GLY A 276 27.57 2.45 2.05
C GLY A 276 26.25 2.24 1.32
N PHE A 277 26.21 1.57 0.17
CA PHE A 277 24.94 1.12 -0.45
C PHE A 277 24.50 -0.25 0.07
N ARG A 278 23.19 -0.47 0.11
CA ARG A 278 22.61 -1.81 0.01
C ARG A 278 22.26 -2.09 -1.43
N VAL A 279 22.45 -3.31 -1.90
CA VAL A 279 22.27 -3.66 -3.30
C VAL A 279 21.14 -4.68 -3.44
N THR A 280 20.15 -4.35 -4.28
CA THR A 280 19.02 -5.22 -4.59
C THR A 280 18.96 -5.52 -6.08
N LEU A 281 18.32 -6.63 -6.44
CA LEU A 281 18.09 -7.03 -7.83
C LEU A 281 16.60 -7.07 -8.14
N TRP A 282 16.22 -6.59 -9.32
CA TRP A 282 14.90 -6.83 -9.89
C TRP A 282 14.71 -8.32 -10.17
N THR A 283 13.59 -8.91 -9.71
CA THR A 283 13.35 -10.35 -9.79
C THR A 283 11.87 -10.65 -10.04
N PRO A 284 11.50 -10.96 -11.29
CA PRO A 284 10.14 -11.34 -11.63
C PRO A 284 9.91 -12.86 -11.46
N PRO A 285 8.65 -13.33 -11.40
CA PRO A 285 8.32 -14.75 -11.19
C PRO A 285 8.33 -15.62 -12.46
N PHE A 286 9.03 -15.21 -13.52
CA PHE A 286 9.00 -15.87 -14.83
C PHE A 286 10.32 -16.54 -15.18
N ILE A 287 10.24 -17.57 -16.04
CA ILE A 287 11.39 -18.15 -16.71
C ILE A 287 11.09 -18.18 -18.21
N ASN A 288 11.88 -17.46 -18.99
CA ASN A 288 11.64 -17.35 -20.44
C ASN A 288 11.81 -18.68 -21.15
N VAL A 289 10.97 -18.90 -22.16
CA VAL A 289 11.10 -20.04 -23.08
C VAL A 289 12.51 -20.03 -23.68
N GLY A 290 13.20 -21.17 -23.60
CA GLY A 290 14.57 -21.32 -24.10
C GLY A 290 15.69 -20.91 -23.12
N CYS A 291 15.36 -20.45 -21.91
CA CYS A 291 16.34 -20.17 -20.86
C CYS A 291 16.80 -21.48 -20.17
N GLU A 292 17.67 -22.24 -20.84
CA GLU A 292 18.08 -23.58 -20.42
C GLU A 292 19.27 -23.62 -19.44
N PRO A 293 19.32 -24.62 -18.53
CA PRO A 293 18.38 -25.74 -18.36
C PRO A 293 17.15 -25.42 -17.50
N TYR A 294 17.00 -24.17 -17.04
CA TYR A 294 16.01 -23.80 -16.03
C TYR A 294 14.58 -23.93 -16.52
N TYR A 295 14.33 -23.55 -17.77
CA TYR A 295 13.02 -23.67 -18.38
C TYR A 295 12.60 -25.14 -18.52
N SER A 296 13.43 -25.98 -19.16
CA SER A 296 13.10 -27.41 -19.33
C SER A 296 12.99 -28.15 -18.00
N TYR A 297 13.83 -27.84 -17.02
CA TYR A 297 13.74 -28.42 -15.68
C TYR A 297 12.41 -28.09 -15.00
N ALA A 298 12.04 -26.80 -14.96
CA ALA A 298 10.78 -26.37 -14.34
C ALA A 298 9.56 -26.94 -15.08
N LEU A 299 9.62 -27.04 -16.41
CA LEU A 299 8.58 -27.65 -17.22
C LEU A 299 8.42 -29.15 -16.91
N GLU A 300 9.53 -29.92 -16.89
CA GLU A 300 9.54 -31.35 -16.59
C GLU A 300 9.01 -31.65 -15.17
N LYS A 301 9.34 -30.77 -14.21
CA LYS A 301 8.87 -30.89 -12.82
C LYS A 301 7.44 -30.40 -12.59
N GLY A 302 6.79 -29.80 -13.59
CA GLY A 302 5.46 -29.23 -13.43
C GLY A 302 5.43 -28.03 -12.46
N TYR A 303 6.47 -27.20 -12.51
CA TYR A 303 6.63 -26.04 -11.63
C TYR A 303 6.02 -24.75 -12.20
N PHE A 304 5.51 -24.77 -13.42
CA PHE A 304 4.79 -23.64 -14.00
C PHE A 304 3.29 -23.73 -13.77
N VAL A 305 2.65 -22.56 -13.62
CA VAL A 305 1.19 -22.44 -13.67
C VAL A 305 0.73 -22.93 -15.04
N ARG A 306 -0.40 -23.64 -15.06
CA ARG A 306 -1.01 -24.15 -16.28
C ARG A 306 -2.46 -23.72 -16.39
N ASN A 307 -3.02 -23.77 -17.59
CA ASN A 307 -4.47 -23.66 -17.81
C ASN A 307 -5.14 -25.06 -17.91
N PRO A 308 -6.47 -25.17 -18.07
CA PRO A 308 -7.17 -26.44 -18.22
C PRO A 308 -6.70 -27.29 -19.40
N GLU A 309 -6.19 -26.67 -20.46
CA GLU A 309 -5.61 -27.32 -21.64
C GLU A 309 -4.15 -27.79 -21.42
N ASN A 310 -3.62 -27.62 -20.21
CA ASN A 310 -2.22 -27.87 -19.83
C ASN A 310 -1.18 -26.98 -20.53
N VAL A 311 -1.60 -25.83 -21.06
CA VAL A 311 -0.67 -24.80 -21.54
C VAL A 311 -0.02 -24.12 -20.34
N THR A 312 1.31 -24.13 -20.29
CA THR A 312 2.12 -23.53 -19.21
C THR A 312 2.77 -22.21 -19.60
N THR A 313 2.75 -21.87 -20.88
CA THR A 313 3.35 -20.65 -21.42
C THR A 313 2.38 -19.47 -21.29
N THR A 314 2.94 -18.31 -20.96
CA THR A 314 2.25 -17.02 -20.89
C THR A 314 3.11 -15.94 -21.55
N THR A 315 2.53 -14.75 -21.76
CA THR A 315 3.25 -13.57 -22.25
C THR A 315 3.42 -12.56 -21.12
N TRP A 316 4.60 -11.97 -21.05
CA TRP A 316 4.92 -10.85 -20.16
C TRP A 316 5.80 -9.84 -20.91
N TRP A 317 6.38 -8.85 -20.23
CA TRP A 317 7.11 -7.76 -20.91
C TRP A 317 8.28 -8.26 -21.76
N GLU A 318 8.94 -9.33 -21.32
CA GLU A 318 10.14 -9.86 -21.96
C GLU A 318 9.88 -11.09 -22.83
N GLY A 319 8.65 -11.23 -23.33
CA GLY A 319 8.27 -12.26 -24.31
C GLY A 319 7.49 -13.42 -23.70
N GLU A 320 7.75 -14.62 -24.20
CA GLU A 320 7.07 -15.84 -23.76
C GLU A 320 7.82 -16.54 -22.62
N ALA A 321 7.10 -16.95 -21.58
CA ALA A 321 7.67 -17.56 -20.38
C ALA A 321 6.75 -18.56 -19.71
N GLY A 322 7.30 -19.38 -18.81
CA GLY A 322 6.53 -20.05 -17.78
C GLY A 322 6.47 -19.19 -16.52
N LEU A 323 5.28 -19.02 -15.95
CA LEU A 323 5.09 -18.38 -14.64
C LEU A 323 5.25 -19.44 -13.54
N VAL A 324 6.13 -19.23 -12.57
CA VAL A 324 6.33 -20.19 -11.46
C VAL A 324 5.04 -20.32 -10.64
N ASP A 325 4.58 -21.55 -10.43
CA ASP A 325 3.41 -21.85 -9.60
C ASP A 325 3.79 -21.84 -8.12
N PHE A 326 3.72 -20.67 -7.49
CA PHE A 326 3.97 -20.55 -6.05
C PHE A 326 2.96 -21.33 -5.20
N THR A 327 1.84 -21.78 -5.77
CA THR A 327 0.86 -22.60 -5.05
C THR A 327 1.32 -24.05 -4.91
N ASN A 328 2.17 -24.51 -5.83
CA ASN A 328 2.95 -25.72 -5.71
C ASN A 328 4.13 -25.49 -4.74
N TRP A 329 4.14 -26.22 -3.62
CA TRP A 329 5.16 -26.04 -2.58
C TRP A 329 6.57 -26.41 -3.07
N GLU A 330 6.70 -27.42 -3.95
CA GLU A 330 8.01 -27.81 -4.49
C GLU A 330 8.58 -26.72 -5.39
N ALA A 331 7.74 -26.17 -6.29
CA ALA A 331 8.12 -25.07 -7.18
C ALA A 331 8.51 -23.81 -6.38
N LYS A 332 7.72 -23.47 -5.36
CA LYS A 332 8.00 -22.37 -4.43
C LYS A 332 9.37 -22.52 -3.77
N TYR A 333 9.66 -23.65 -3.13
CA TYR A 333 10.94 -23.84 -2.43
C TYR A 333 12.12 -23.92 -3.40
N TRP A 334 11.94 -24.57 -4.55
CA TRP A 334 12.96 -24.62 -5.60
C TRP A 334 13.34 -23.22 -6.09
N TRP A 335 12.34 -22.37 -6.35
CA TRP A 335 12.59 -20.99 -6.75
C TRP A 335 13.22 -20.18 -5.60
N GLU A 336 12.71 -20.31 -4.37
CA GLU A 336 13.24 -19.63 -3.20
C GLU A 336 14.74 -19.94 -2.98
N ASP A 337 15.11 -21.22 -3.05
CA ASP A 337 16.48 -21.66 -2.85
C ASP A 337 17.42 -21.07 -3.90
N ARG A 338 16.99 -21.02 -5.17
CA ARG A 338 17.78 -20.37 -6.25
C ARG A 338 17.95 -18.88 -6.01
N VAL A 339 16.90 -18.19 -5.57
CA VAL A 339 16.96 -16.76 -5.24
C VAL A 339 17.90 -16.52 -4.05
N TRP A 340 17.86 -17.37 -3.01
CA TRP A 340 18.76 -17.28 -1.85
C TRP A 340 20.21 -17.57 -2.20
N ASP A 341 20.48 -18.59 -3.01
CA ASP A 341 21.84 -18.92 -3.44
C ASP A 341 22.42 -17.77 -4.29
N ASN A 342 21.64 -17.18 -5.21
CA ASN A 342 22.07 -15.98 -5.94
C ASN A 342 22.36 -14.78 -5.01
N LEU A 343 21.53 -14.52 -3.99
CA LEU A 343 21.78 -13.45 -3.00
C LEU A 343 23.13 -13.67 -2.30
N ARG A 344 23.37 -14.89 -1.80
CA ARG A 344 24.56 -15.24 -1.02
C ARG A 344 25.83 -15.17 -1.86
N GLU A 345 25.79 -15.73 -3.05
CA GLU A 345 26.96 -15.82 -3.94
C GLU A 345 27.35 -14.46 -4.50
N GLY A 346 26.36 -13.64 -4.90
CA GLY A 346 26.60 -12.29 -5.41
C GLY A 346 26.81 -11.23 -4.32
N GLY A 347 26.58 -11.58 -3.05
CA GLY A 347 26.71 -10.68 -1.91
C GLY A 347 25.61 -9.63 -1.79
N PHE A 348 24.45 -9.82 -2.43
CA PHE A 348 23.33 -8.88 -2.45
C PHE A 348 22.56 -8.85 -1.12
N ASP A 349 21.89 -7.72 -0.84
CA ASP A 349 21.17 -7.52 0.42
C ASP A 349 19.69 -7.93 0.31
N SER A 350 19.05 -7.68 -0.84
CA SER A 350 17.62 -7.97 -1.01
C SER A 350 17.16 -8.01 -2.47
N ARG A 351 15.84 -7.95 -2.69
CA ARG A 351 15.18 -8.04 -4.00
C ARG A 351 14.13 -6.93 -4.18
N LYS A 352 14.00 -6.49 -5.43
CA LYS A 352 12.84 -5.79 -5.95
C LYS A 352 11.97 -6.81 -6.67
N PHE A 353 10.85 -7.21 -6.07
CA PHE A 353 9.94 -8.17 -6.67
C PHE A 353 8.91 -7.44 -7.52
N ASP A 354 8.76 -7.88 -8.76
CA ASP A 354 7.90 -7.22 -9.74
C ASP A 354 7.00 -8.23 -10.45
N ALA A 355 5.93 -7.74 -11.06
CA ALA A 355 4.81 -8.56 -11.53
C ALA A 355 4.05 -9.25 -10.39
N GLY A 356 3.54 -10.44 -10.67
CA GLY A 356 2.77 -11.26 -9.74
C GLY A 356 1.26 -11.04 -9.80
N GLU A 357 0.77 -10.16 -10.67
CA GLU A 357 -0.66 -10.03 -10.96
C GLU A 357 -1.20 -11.32 -11.59
N SER A 358 -2.39 -11.72 -11.16
CA SER A 358 -3.05 -12.93 -11.67
C SER A 358 -3.27 -12.95 -13.19
N SER A 359 -3.35 -11.78 -13.84
CA SER A 359 -3.48 -11.69 -15.30
C SER A 359 -2.25 -12.18 -16.06
N PHE A 360 -1.08 -12.27 -15.41
CA PHE A 360 0.12 -12.82 -16.03
C PHE A 360 0.12 -14.34 -16.13
N ALA A 361 -0.76 -15.03 -15.41
CA ALA A 361 -0.86 -16.48 -15.52
C ALA A 361 -1.52 -16.88 -16.86
N PRO A 362 -1.26 -18.10 -17.38
CA PRO A 362 -2.09 -18.69 -18.42
C PRO A 362 -3.57 -18.65 -18.02
N GLN A 363 -4.45 -18.15 -18.89
CA GLN A 363 -5.86 -17.97 -18.59
C GLN A 363 -6.69 -19.16 -19.12
N LEU A 364 -7.53 -19.81 -18.33
CA LEU A 364 -7.73 -19.62 -16.88
C LEU A 364 -6.63 -20.33 -16.07
N PRO A 365 -6.10 -19.75 -14.99
CA PRO A 365 -5.06 -20.41 -14.23
C PRO A 365 -5.62 -21.59 -13.43
N VAL A 366 -4.89 -22.70 -13.42
CA VAL A 366 -5.12 -23.86 -12.57
C VAL A 366 -4.00 -23.91 -11.55
N LEU A 367 -4.36 -23.65 -10.29
CA LEU A 367 -3.50 -23.53 -9.14
C LEU A 367 -3.84 -24.62 -8.12
N ASN A 368 -2.91 -24.93 -7.23
CA ASN A 368 -3.08 -25.89 -6.15
C ASN A 368 -3.86 -25.28 -4.97
N ALA A 369 -5.14 -24.96 -5.21
CA ALA A 369 -6.06 -24.34 -4.27
C ALA A 369 -7.52 -24.78 -4.50
N SER A 370 -8.47 -24.30 -3.68
CA SER A 370 -9.89 -24.53 -3.98
C SER A 370 -10.27 -23.75 -5.24
N LYS A 371 -11.24 -24.26 -6.02
CA LYS A 371 -11.66 -23.58 -7.25
C LYS A 371 -12.18 -22.16 -7.00
N ALA A 372 -12.78 -21.90 -5.84
CA ALA A 372 -13.30 -20.58 -5.47
C ALA A 372 -12.18 -19.55 -5.21
N ASP A 373 -10.98 -20.00 -4.83
CA ASP A 373 -9.86 -19.10 -4.57
C ASP A 373 -9.15 -18.61 -5.85
N HIS A 374 -9.49 -19.18 -7.02
CA HIS A 374 -8.85 -18.82 -8.28
C HIS A 374 -9.47 -17.55 -8.88
N PRO A 375 -8.68 -16.65 -9.48
CA PRO A 375 -7.22 -16.68 -9.60
C PRO A 375 -6.49 -15.99 -8.44
N ASN A 376 -7.25 -15.36 -7.53
CA ASN A 376 -6.75 -14.47 -6.47
C ASN A 376 -5.74 -15.14 -5.51
N ILE A 377 -5.81 -16.47 -5.34
CA ILE A 377 -4.88 -17.22 -4.48
C ILE A 377 -3.40 -17.01 -4.82
N PHE A 378 -3.10 -16.62 -6.06
CA PHE A 378 -1.73 -16.37 -6.51
C PHE A 378 -1.10 -15.16 -5.79
N SER A 379 -1.85 -14.05 -5.67
CA SER A 379 -1.41 -12.78 -5.10
C SER A 379 -1.91 -12.51 -3.67
N THR A 380 -2.70 -13.42 -3.09
CA THR A 380 -3.25 -13.28 -1.73
C THR A 380 -2.39 -13.88 -0.62
N SER A 381 -2.72 -13.53 0.62
CA SER A 381 -2.33 -14.20 1.86
C SER A 381 -3.60 -14.75 2.54
N PRO A 382 -3.64 -15.99 3.05
CA PRO A 382 -4.85 -16.51 3.65
C PRO A 382 -5.09 -15.84 4.99
N VAL A 383 -6.35 -15.86 5.38
CA VAL A 383 -6.73 -15.61 6.75
C VAL A 383 -6.33 -16.81 7.61
N CYS A 384 -5.16 -16.76 8.27
CA CYS A 384 -5.05 -17.49 9.53
C CYS A 384 -5.87 -16.70 10.56
N SER A 385 -7.07 -17.18 10.86
CA SER A 385 -7.89 -16.67 11.97
C SER A 385 -7.03 -16.63 13.23
N GLU A 386 -6.84 -15.45 13.80
CA GLU A 386 -6.02 -15.22 14.98
C GLU A 386 -6.60 -15.99 16.19
N GLY A 387 -6.11 -17.19 16.42
CA GLY A 387 -6.13 -17.79 17.75
C GLY A 387 -4.85 -17.40 18.48
N ASN A 388 -4.82 -16.24 19.15
CA ASN A 388 -3.81 -15.84 20.14
C ASN A 388 -2.36 -16.32 19.85
N ALA A 389 -1.85 -16.10 18.64
CA ALA A 389 -0.45 -16.35 18.31
C ALA A 389 0.40 -15.10 18.60
N SER A 390 0.36 -14.63 19.84
CA SER A 390 1.32 -13.68 20.37
C SER A 390 2.67 -14.37 20.57
N SER A 391 3.41 -14.66 19.49
CA SER A 391 4.87 -14.91 19.57
C SER A 391 5.53 -15.12 18.19
N GLY A 392 6.22 -14.09 17.70
CA GLY A 392 7.60 -14.21 17.24
C GLY A 392 7.87 -14.81 15.86
N ILE A 393 7.71 -14.00 14.80
CA ILE A 393 8.69 -14.01 13.72
C ILE A 393 9.88 -13.19 14.24
N ARG A 394 10.83 -13.85 14.93
CA ARG A 394 12.11 -13.20 15.21
C ARG A 394 12.90 -13.16 13.91
N ASN A 395 13.56 -12.04 13.62
CA ASN A 395 14.61 -11.92 12.62
C ASN A 395 15.51 -13.15 12.69
N VAL A 396 15.36 -14.06 11.73
CA VAL A 396 16.28 -15.19 11.59
C VAL A 396 17.52 -14.61 10.95
N ASP A 397 18.62 -14.62 11.68
CA ASP A 397 19.94 -14.36 11.12
C ASP A 397 20.31 -15.51 10.19
N TRP A 398 20.01 -15.32 8.90
CA TRP A 398 20.23 -16.31 7.86
C TRP A 398 21.70 -16.44 7.44
N SER A 399 22.62 -15.64 8.02
CA SER A 399 24.06 -15.81 7.79
C SER A 399 24.62 -17.12 8.38
N LEU A 400 23.84 -17.79 9.25
CA LEU A 400 24.26 -19.01 9.96
C LEU A 400 23.50 -20.29 9.54
N ALA A 401 22.56 -20.22 8.60
CA ALA A 401 21.76 -21.39 8.20
C ALA A 401 22.42 -22.19 7.07
N THR A 402 23.14 -23.26 7.41
CA THR A 402 23.60 -24.26 6.42
C THR A 402 22.42 -25.13 5.94
N LYS A 403 22.47 -25.54 4.67
CA LYS A 403 21.44 -26.13 3.77
C LYS A 403 20.48 -27.21 4.34
N SER A 404 20.64 -27.70 5.56
CA SER A 404 19.82 -28.78 6.14
C SER A 404 19.10 -28.43 7.45
N SER A 405 19.53 -27.41 8.20
CA SER A 405 19.00 -27.13 9.57
C SER A 405 17.83 -26.12 9.63
N ALA A 406 17.41 -25.59 8.49
CA ALA A 406 16.28 -24.65 8.39
C ALA A 406 14.92 -25.36 8.29
N ILE A 407 14.89 -26.56 7.68
CA ILE A 407 13.66 -27.33 7.44
C ILE A 407 13.00 -27.76 8.75
N SER A 408 13.78 -28.13 9.77
CA SER A 408 13.24 -28.57 11.08
C SER A 408 12.76 -27.43 11.98
N ARG A 409 13.11 -26.17 11.69
CA ARG A 409 12.70 -25.01 12.51
C ARG A 409 11.39 -24.36 12.10
N LEU A 410 10.84 -24.73 10.94
CA LEU A 410 9.57 -24.24 10.42
C LEU A 410 8.35 -25.05 10.92
N GLU A 411 8.56 -26.15 11.64
CA GLU A 411 7.48 -27.01 12.18
C GLU A 411 6.66 -26.37 13.34
N GLY A 412 6.95 -25.12 13.71
CA GLY A 412 6.38 -24.46 14.89
C GLY A 412 5.10 -23.64 14.70
N THR A 413 4.71 -23.27 13.49
CA THR A 413 3.60 -22.31 13.29
C THR A 413 2.28 -23.04 13.07
N ARG A 414 1.50 -23.24 14.14
CA ARG A 414 0.15 -23.84 14.07
C ARG A 414 -0.88 -22.80 13.60
N CYS A 415 -1.49 -22.99 12.43
CA CYS A 415 -2.85 -22.46 12.17
C CYS A 415 -3.84 -23.58 12.56
N ARG A 416 -4.67 -23.35 13.60
CA ARG A 416 -5.77 -24.27 13.99
C ARG A 416 -6.96 -23.99 13.08
N THR A 417 -7.48 -25.02 12.40
CA THR A 417 -8.79 -24.95 11.75
C THR A 417 -9.88 -25.26 12.77
N SER A 418 -10.89 -24.40 12.85
CA SER A 418 -12.09 -24.59 13.66
C SER A 418 -13.03 -25.61 13.00
N ALA A 419 -12.79 -26.90 13.24
CA ALA A 419 -13.78 -27.96 13.14
C ALA A 419 -13.31 -29.11 14.05
N GLY A 420 -14.20 -29.60 14.92
CA GLY A 420 -13.83 -30.47 16.04
C GLY A 420 -13.31 -31.85 15.62
N ASP A 421 -12.05 -32.12 15.94
CA ASP A 421 -11.53 -33.49 16.05
C ASP A 421 -11.13 -33.74 17.51
N GLN A 422 -11.78 -34.74 18.12
CA GLN A 422 -11.50 -35.18 19.48
C GLN A 422 -10.08 -35.76 19.56
N ALA A 423 -9.31 -35.26 20.53
CA ALA A 423 -7.95 -35.72 20.79
C ALA A 423 -7.93 -37.19 21.24
N VAL A 424 -7.40 -38.07 20.39
CA VAL A 424 -6.99 -39.42 20.81
C VAL A 424 -5.55 -39.34 21.32
N SER A 425 -5.35 -39.72 22.58
CA SER A 425 -4.05 -39.77 23.24
C SER A 425 -3.18 -40.90 22.66
N GLY A 426 -2.07 -40.55 22.01
CA GLY A 426 -1.06 -41.52 21.61
C GLY A 426 0.06 -40.85 20.82
N GLN A 427 1.31 -41.01 21.28
CA GLN A 427 2.52 -40.56 20.60
C GLN A 427 2.54 -41.03 19.14
N SER A 428 2.27 -40.10 18.24
CA SER A 428 2.53 -40.23 16.82
C SER A 428 3.04 -38.87 16.34
N THR A 429 4.19 -38.87 15.66
CA THR A 429 4.70 -37.72 14.93
C THR A 429 3.69 -37.38 13.85
N VAL A 430 2.78 -36.45 14.14
CA VAL A 430 1.81 -35.95 13.16
C VAL A 430 2.59 -35.11 12.16
N ARG A 431 2.83 -35.65 10.95
CA ARG A 431 3.24 -34.85 9.79
C ARG A 431 2.22 -33.72 9.64
N VAL A 432 2.67 -32.47 9.74
CA VAL A 432 1.82 -31.34 9.38
C VAL A 432 1.58 -31.45 7.87
N GLU A 433 0.34 -31.68 7.45
CA GLU A 433 0.00 -31.67 6.04
C GLU A 433 0.27 -30.27 5.45
N PRO A 434 0.94 -30.13 4.29
CA PRO A 434 1.28 -28.85 3.65
C PRO A 434 0.11 -27.93 3.23
N LYS A 435 -1.14 -28.28 3.59
CA LYS A 435 -2.37 -27.62 3.12
C LYS A 435 -2.64 -26.24 3.75
N THR A 436 -1.83 -25.78 4.70
CA THR A 436 -2.11 -24.56 5.48
C THR A 436 -1.39 -23.30 5.02
N MET A 437 -0.49 -23.36 4.03
CA MET A 437 0.08 -22.14 3.42
C MET A 437 -0.76 -21.77 2.18
N ARG A 438 -1.74 -20.88 2.33
CA ARG A 438 -2.70 -20.47 1.30
C ARG A 438 -2.56 -19.01 0.88
N GLY A 439 -1.39 -18.63 0.39
CA GLY A 439 -1.11 -17.34 -0.25
C GLY A 439 0.33 -17.35 -0.74
N LYS A 440 0.60 -16.99 -2.01
CA LYS A 440 1.67 -17.72 -2.70
C LYS A 440 2.81 -16.86 -3.22
N TYR A 441 2.62 -15.92 -4.14
CA TYR A 441 3.76 -15.13 -4.63
C TYR A 441 4.22 -14.07 -3.61
N VAL A 442 3.32 -13.18 -3.20
CA VAL A 442 3.67 -12.04 -2.31
C VAL A 442 4.16 -12.51 -0.94
N GLU A 443 3.56 -13.57 -0.38
CA GLU A 443 4.06 -14.18 0.85
C GLU A 443 5.46 -14.77 0.68
N THR A 444 5.73 -15.40 -0.46
CA THR A 444 7.06 -15.95 -0.76
C THR A 444 8.08 -14.82 -0.88
N ALA A 445 7.74 -13.72 -1.56
CA ALA A 445 8.55 -12.52 -1.64
C ALA A 445 8.87 -11.93 -0.24
N ALA A 446 7.88 -11.89 0.66
CA ALA A 446 8.07 -11.38 2.02
C ALA A 446 9.04 -12.23 2.88
N ARG A 447 9.33 -13.48 2.50
CA ARG A 447 10.32 -14.32 3.21
C ARG A 447 11.76 -13.84 3.03
N PHE A 448 12.02 -12.98 2.04
CA PHE A 448 13.33 -12.37 1.79
C PHE A 448 13.62 -11.14 2.68
N GLY A 449 12.73 -10.87 3.64
CA GLY A 449 12.92 -9.85 4.66
C GLY A 449 12.08 -8.59 4.41
N ASN A 450 12.32 -7.58 5.23
CA ASN A 450 11.58 -6.31 5.23
C ASN A 450 12.23 -5.21 4.37
N GLN A 451 13.27 -5.56 3.60
CA GLN A 451 13.99 -4.67 2.68
C GLN A 451 13.51 -4.81 1.22
N ILE A 452 12.38 -5.47 1.02
CA ILE A 452 11.83 -5.77 -0.29
C ILE A 452 10.66 -4.85 -0.62
N GLU A 453 10.43 -4.72 -1.92
CA GLU A 453 9.21 -4.19 -2.48
C GLU A 453 8.51 -5.23 -3.35
N VAL A 454 7.19 -5.13 -3.45
CA VAL A 454 6.33 -5.89 -4.36
C VAL A 454 5.41 -4.94 -5.11
N ARG A 455 4.99 -5.29 -6.31
CA ARG A 455 4.05 -4.47 -7.09
C ARG A 455 2.58 -4.84 -6.90
N THR A 456 2.30 -6.12 -6.74
CA THR A 456 0.94 -6.64 -6.62
C THR A 456 0.53 -6.83 -5.16
N ALA A 457 -0.75 -6.63 -4.86
CA ALA A 457 -1.29 -6.90 -3.53
C ALA A 457 -2.79 -7.21 -3.54
N ARG A 458 -3.14 -8.20 -2.71
CA ARG A 458 -4.50 -8.48 -2.29
C ARG A 458 -4.45 -9.23 -0.96
N ARG A 459 -5.16 -8.81 0.07
CA ARG A 459 -5.15 -9.42 1.42
C ARG A 459 -3.77 -9.56 2.06
N THR A 460 -2.80 -8.74 1.68
CA THR A 460 -1.41 -8.82 2.15
C THR A 460 -1.03 -7.70 3.11
N GLN A 461 -2.00 -6.99 3.68
CA GLN A 461 -1.81 -5.83 4.57
C GLN A 461 -0.99 -6.17 5.82
N SER A 462 -0.98 -7.42 6.26
CA SER A 462 -0.21 -7.86 7.42
C SER A 462 1.30 -7.89 7.17
N LEU A 463 1.74 -7.89 5.91
CA LEU A 463 3.16 -7.96 5.56
C LEU A 463 3.86 -6.62 5.82
N ASN A 464 5.09 -6.69 6.32
CA ASN A 464 5.92 -5.54 6.66
C ASN A 464 6.90 -5.18 5.53
N ILE A 465 6.36 -5.00 4.33
CA ILE A 465 7.09 -4.77 3.08
C ILE A 465 6.49 -3.56 2.35
N PHE A 466 7.22 -2.97 1.40
CA PHE A 466 6.64 -1.92 0.57
C PHE A 466 5.76 -2.49 -0.54
N LEU A 467 4.59 -1.88 -0.71
CA LEU A 467 3.76 -2.06 -1.90
C LEU A 467 4.02 -0.89 -2.86
N ARG A 468 4.63 -1.18 -4.00
CA ARG A 468 4.94 -0.20 -5.04
C ARG A 468 3.71 0.12 -5.87
N MET A 469 3.47 1.39 -6.16
CA MET A 469 2.48 1.80 -7.17
C MET A 469 2.92 1.34 -8.56
N LEU A 470 1.96 1.13 -9.46
CA LEU A 470 2.28 0.87 -10.87
C LEU A 470 3.05 2.03 -11.51
N ASP A 471 3.79 1.68 -12.56
CA ASP A 471 4.60 2.58 -13.36
C ASP A 471 3.76 3.79 -13.80
N LYS A 472 4.18 4.98 -13.36
CA LYS A 472 3.60 6.27 -13.70
C LYS A 472 4.30 6.87 -14.91
N ASN A 473 3.54 7.62 -15.70
CA ASN A 473 4.05 8.35 -16.85
C ASN A 473 4.71 9.65 -16.40
N SER A 474 5.71 10.11 -17.17
CA SER A 474 6.36 11.42 -16.99
C SER A 474 5.46 12.57 -17.46
N GLU A 475 4.27 12.66 -16.85
CA GLU A 475 3.18 13.58 -17.19
C GLU A 475 2.59 14.23 -15.93
N TRP A 476 1.90 15.36 -16.09
CA TRP A 476 1.28 16.08 -14.97
C TRP A 476 -0.10 15.52 -14.58
N GLY A 477 -0.93 15.21 -15.58
CA GLY A 477 -2.38 15.03 -15.40
C GLY A 477 -2.82 13.72 -14.76
N PHE A 478 -4.14 13.49 -14.77
CA PHE A 478 -4.75 12.25 -14.27
C PHE A 478 -4.58 11.05 -15.20
N SER A 479 -3.95 11.22 -16.38
CA SER A 479 -3.61 10.12 -17.30
C SER A 479 -2.35 9.38 -16.82
N ASN A 480 -2.41 8.79 -15.63
CA ASN A 480 -1.28 8.10 -14.98
C ASN A 480 -0.06 8.98 -14.66
N GLY A 481 -0.25 10.31 -14.55
CA GLY A 481 0.81 11.26 -14.22
C GLY A 481 0.85 11.64 -12.74
N LEU A 482 1.56 12.73 -12.44
CA LEU A 482 1.79 13.26 -11.10
C LEU A 482 0.51 13.41 -10.26
N ASN A 483 -0.59 13.89 -10.84
CA ASN A 483 -1.84 14.09 -10.13
C ASN A 483 -2.40 12.80 -9.52
N THR A 484 -2.12 11.65 -10.13
CA THR A 484 -2.59 10.34 -9.63
C THR A 484 -1.77 9.83 -8.44
N LEU A 485 -0.58 10.37 -8.19
CA LEU A 485 0.31 9.88 -7.13
C LEU A 485 -0.35 10.00 -5.75
N VAL A 486 -0.96 11.15 -5.46
CA VAL A 486 -1.63 11.40 -4.17
C VAL A 486 -2.91 10.58 -4.05
N THR A 487 -3.72 10.50 -5.11
CA THR A 487 -4.97 9.74 -5.06
C THR A 487 -4.72 8.24 -4.96
N THR A 488 -3.71 7.69 -5.65
CA THR A 488 -3.29 6.29 -5.52
C THR A 488 -2.81 6.00 -4.11
N LEU A 489 -2.00 6.88 -3.50
CA LEU A 489 -1.56 6.74 -2.11
C LEU A 489 -2.75 6.64 -1.14
N LEU A 490 -3.75 7.51 -1.29
CA LEU A 490 -4.94 7.53 -0.44
C LEU A 490 -5.76 6.24 -0.59
N VAL A 491 -5.92 5.74 -1.82
CA VAL A 491 -6.61 4.47 -2.09
C VAL A 491 -5.90 3.30 -1.43
N PHE A 492 -4.58 3.21 -1.52
CA PHE A 492 -3.79 2.14 -0.88
C PHE A 492 -3.92 2.21 0.65
N ASN A 493 -3.91 3.42 1.23
CA ASN A 493 -4.09 3.60 2.66
C ASN A 493 -5.50 3.20 3.14
N ILE A 494 -6.56 3.54 2.39
CA ILE A 494 -7.93 3.07 2.68
C ILE A 494 -8.05 1.55 2.52
N ALA A 495 -7.34 0.97 1.56
CA ALA A 495 -7.22 -0.48 1.38
C ALA A 495 -6.39 -1.18 2.48
N GLY A 496 -5.82 -0.42 3.42
CA GLY A 496 -5.08 -0.93 4.58
C GLY A 496 -3.58 -1.12 4.35
N TYR A 497 -3.01 -0.57 3.27
CA TYR A 497 -1.58 -0.60 2.96
C TYR A 497 -0.92 0.76 3.29
N PRO A 498 -0.30 0.90 4.47
CA PRO A 498 0.33 2.17 4.87
C PRO A 498 1.73 2.36 4.25
N PHE A 499 2.43 1.28 3.94
CA PHE A 499 3.80 1.31 3.41
C PHE A 499 3.81 1.27 1.89
N VAL A 500 3.42 2.38 1.29
CA VAL A 500 3.37 2.53 -0.16
C VAL A 500 4.69 3.10 -0.64
N LEU A 501 5.35 2.43 -1.60
CA LEU A 501 6.42 3.03 -2.37
C LEU A 501 5.79 3.72 -3.59
N PRO A 502 5.79 5.05 -3.66
CA PRO A 502 5.34 5.74 -4.85
C PRO A 502 6.31 5.44 -5.99
N ASP A 503 5.80 5.41 -7.21
CA ASP A 503 6.64 5.18 -8.38
C ASP A 503 7.70 6.29 -8.56
N MET A 504 8.69 5.97 -9.38
CA MET A 504 9.91 6.74 -9.60
C MET A 504 9.66 8.24 -9.75
N ILE A 505 10.51 9.03 -9.10
CA ILE A 505 10.43 10.49 -9.17
C ILE A 505 10.60 10.95 -10.61
N GLY A 506 9.58 11.65 -11.11
CA GLY A 506 9.49 12.11 -12.49
C GLY A 506 8.88 11.09 -13.46
N GLY A 507 8.45 9.91 -12.98
CA GLY A 507 7.87 8.85 -13.79
C GLY A 507 8.88 8.05 -14.62
N ASN A 508 8.36 7.10 -15.40
CA ASN A 508 9.17 6.08 -16.09
C ASN A 508 9.82 6.52 -17.41
N GLY A 509 9.56 7.75 -17.87
CA GLY A 509 10.19 8.33 -19.07
C GLY A 509 9.97 7.57 -20.37
N TYR A 510 8.86 6.84 -20.52
CA TYR A 510 8.56 6.09 -21.75
C TYR A 510 8.45 6.99 -22.99
N ASN A 511 8.00 8.22 -22.80
CA ASN A 511 7.88 9.24 -23.85
C ASN A 511 8.99 10.30 -23.77
N GLY A 512 10.12 9.97 -23.12
CA GLY A 512 11.24 10.88 -22.87
C GLY A 512 11.40 11.26 -21.40
N ALA A 513 12.55 11.83 -21.06
CA ALA A 513 12.88 12.24 -19.69
C ALA A 513 11.93 13.32 -19.16
N PRO A 514 11.62 13.33 -17.85
CA PRO A 514 10.76 14.35 -17.26
C PRO A 514 11.37 15.74 -17.39
N SER A 515 10.52 16.74 -17.58
CA SER A 515 10.96 18.14 -17.53
C SER A 515 11.47 18.48 -16.13
N LYS A 516 12.37 19.47 -16.05
CA LYS A 516 12.90 19.98 -14.77
C LYS A 516 11.78 20.32 -13.78
N GLU A 517 10.76 21.04 -14.24
CA GLU A 517 9.66 21.47 -13.36
C GLU A 517 8.85 20.27 -12.86
N LEU A 518 8.52 19.31 -13.74
CA LEU A 518 7.81 18.09 -13.35
C LEU A 518 8.61 17.31 -12.31
N PHE A 519 9.91 17.13 -12.53
CA PHE A 519 10.80 16.45 -11.61
C PHE A 519 10.81 17.10 -10.21
N ILE A 520 10.92 18.44 -10.16
CA ILE A 520 10.89 19.20 -8.89
C ILE A 520 9.56 18.99 -8.16
N ARG A 521 8.42 19.12 -8.86
CA ARG A 521 7.09 18.96 -8.22
C ARG A 521 6.81 17.52 -7.78
N TRP A 522 7.30 16.56 -8.55
CA TRP A 522 7.22 15.15 -8.17
C TRP A 522 8.04 14.86 -6.92
N THR A 523 9.27 15.37 -6.86
CA THR A 523 10.13 15.27 -5.67
C THR A 523 9.45 15.87 -4.44
N GLN A 524 8.91 17.09 -4.58
CA GLN A 524 8.18 17.79 -3.51
C GLN A 524 6.97 16.99 -3.01
N THR A 525 6.24 16.35 -3.93
CA THR A 525 5.08 15.52 -3.59
C THR A 525 5.50 14.24 -2.87
N ASN A 526 6.55 13.58 -3.36
CA ASN A 526 7.06 12.30 -2.84
C ASN A 526 7.70 12.45 -1.44
N THR A 527 8.19 13.66 -1.09
CA THR A 527 8.73 13.98 0.25
C THR A 527 7.75 13.68 1.40
N PHE A 528 6.44 13.67 1.13
CA PHE A 528 5.39 13.40 2.13
C PHE A 528 4.88 11.97 2.08
N MET A 529 5.47 11.13 1.25
CA MET A 529 5.10 9.73 1.08
C MET A 529 6.07 8.83 1.87
N PRO A 530 5.73 7.56 2.12
CA PRO A 530 6.53 6.70 3.00
C PRO A 530 7.98 6.50 2.55
N ALA A 531 8.27 6.54 1.25
CA ALA A 531 9.60 6.33 0.71
C ALA A 531 9.76 7.07 -0.62
N MET A 532 11.01 7.35 -1.02
CA MET A 532 11.35 8.02 -2.28
C MET A 532 12.22 7.11 -3.14
N GLN A 533 11.88 6.99 -4.43
CA GLN A 533 12.65 6.22 -5.41
C GLN A 533 13.07 7.12 -6.58
N PHE A 534 14.37 7.19 -6.85
CA PHE A 534 14.94 7.92 -7.98
C PHE A 534 15.40 6.97 -9.08
N ALA A 535 15.19 7.39 -10.31
CA ALA A 535 15.73 6.77 -11.51
C ALA A 535 16.49 7.80 -12.35
N TYR A 536 15.83 8.92 -12.63
CA TYR A 536 16.49 10.14 -13.07
C TYR A 536 17.09 10.83 -11.84
N PRO A 537 18.41 11.05 -11.81
CA PRO A 537 19.02 11.72 -10.67
C PRO A 537 18.89 13.25 -10.75
N PRO A 538 18.88 13.94 -9.59
CA PRO A 538 18.80 15.41 -9.53
C PRO A 538 19.88 16.15 -10.33
N TRP A 539 21.09 15.59 -10.42
CA TRP A 539 22.23 16.22 -11.08
C TRP A 539 22.23 16.12 -12.60
N ASP A 540 21.24 15.44 -13.20
CA ASP A 540 21.01 15.53 -14.64
C ASP A 540 20.43 16.91 -15.05
N TYR A 541 19.98 17.69 -14.07
CA TYR A 541 19.45 19.04 -14.24
C TYR A 541 20.45 20.10 -13.72
N ASP A 542 20.02 21.35 -13.65
CA ASP A 542 20.84 22.44 -13.09
C ASP A 542 20.78 22.51 -11.55
N SER A 543 21.57 23.42 -10.99
CA SER A 543 21.72 23.60 -9.54
C SER A 543 20.44 23.92 -8.77
N GLU A 544 19.35 24.32 -9.43
CA GLU A 544 18.06 24.55 -8.76
C GLU A 544 17.46 23.24 -8.23
N VAL A 545 17.72 22.13 -8.91
CA VAL A 545 17.23 20.80 -8.51
C VAL A 545 18.02 20.22 -7.32
N ASN A 546 19.15 20.85 -6.97
CA ASN A 546 19.99 20.46 -5.85
C ASN A 546 19.33 20.73 -4.47
N ILE A 547 18.11 21.28 -4.43
CA ILE A 547 17.24 21.32 -3.24
C ILE A 547 16.87 19.91 -2.73
N THR A 548 17.06 18.86 -3.54
CA THR A 548 16.83 17.47 -3.14
C THR A 548 17.60 17.04 -1.89
N HIS A 549 18.78 17.63 -1.64
CA HIS A 549 19.54 17.42 -0.40
C HIS A 549 18.84 17.92 0.86
N VAL A 550 17.89 18.85 0.74
CA VAL A 550 17.06 19.34 1.86
C VAL A 550 16.01 18.30 2.25
N TYR A 551 15.61 17.42 1.33
CA TYR A 551 14.55 16.44 1.59
C TYR A 551 15.04 15.17 2.28
N ASP A 552 16.32 14.82 2.22
CA ASP A 552 16.87 13.65 2.93
C ASP A 552 16.71 13.77 4.47
N PRO A 553 16.97 14.93 5.12
CA PRO A 553 16.59 15.15 6.51
C PRO A 553 15.09 15.11 6.79
N ILE A 554 14.25 15.54 5.83
CA ILE A 554 12.79 15.56 5.96
C ILE A 554 12.23 14.13 5.87
N LEU A 555 12.75 13.31 4.95
CA LEU A 555 12.49 11.87 4.90
C LEU A 555 12.90 11.19 6.20
N GLY A 556 14.08 11.54 6.73
CA GLY A 556 14.49 11.09 8.06
C GLY A 556 13.46 11.43 9.13
N ALA A 557 12.93 12.65 9.15
CA ALA A 557 11.93 13.09 10.12
C ALA A 557 10.56 12.41 9.93
N VAL A 558 10.08 12.28 8.69
CA VAL A 558 8.82 11.59 8.34
C VAL A 558 8.93 10.10 8.65
N GLY A 559 10.01 9.45 8.22
CA GLY A 559 10.33 8.06 8.52
C GLY A 559 10.34 7.78 10.03
N VAL A 560 11.01 8.63 10.83
CA VAL A 560 11.00 8.50 12.30
C VAL A 560 9.61 8.73 12.91
N CYS A 561 8.79 9.64 12.36
CA CYS A 561 7.40 9.82 12.80
C CYS A 561 6.56 8.55 12.44
N SER A 562 6.81 7.91 11.29
CA SER A 562 6.14 6.67 10.85
C SER A 562 6.53 5.42 11.66
N THR A 563 7.79 5.29 12.07
CA THR A 563 8.26 4.11 12.83
C THR A 563 7.92 4.18 14.32
N LYS A 564 7.70 5.37 14.88
CA LYS A 564 7.31 5.58 16.29
C LYS A 564 5.82 5.39 16.56
N ILE A 565 4.97 5.34 15.53
CA ILE A 565 3.56 4.93 15.65
C ILE A 565 3.50 3.39 15.62
N GLN A 566 4.23 2.74 16.53
CA GLN A 566 3.99 1.34 16.85
C GLN A 566 2.92 1.26 17.93
N PRO A 567 2.00 0.28 17.90
CA PRO A 567 1.02 0.06 18.95
C PRO A 567 1.71 -0.54 20.18
N SER A 568 2.53 0.25 20.86
CA SER A 568 2.84 -0.01 22.27
C SER A 568 1.68 0.51 23.10
N SER A 569 1.29 -0.28 24.09
CA SER A 569 0.14 -0.17 24.98
C SER A 569 0.10 1.10 25.85
N VAL A 570 0.06 2.27 25.23
CA VAL A 570 -0.02 3.56 25.93
C VAL A 570 -1.46 4.07 25.86
N THR A 571 -2.24 3.68 26.88
CA THR A 571 -3.50 4.32 27.23
C THR A 571 -3.22 5.70 27.82
N HIS A 572 -2.98 6.72 26.98
CA HIS A 572 -3.08 8.11 27.44
C HIS A 572 -4.37 8.75 26.93
N ARG A 573 -5.32 8.79 27.84
CA ARG A 573 -6.57 9.58 27.81
C ARG A 573 -6.16 11.07 27.67
N LEU A 574 -6.35 11.65 26.50
CA LEU A 574 -6.13 13.09 26.26
C LEU A 574 -7.42 13.85 26.58
N ASP A 575 -7.67 14.06 27.87
CA ASP A 575 -8.59 15.09 28.34
C ASP A 575 -7.75 16.18 29.03
N HIS A 576 -7.55 17.32 28.36
CA HIS A 576 -7.59 18.66 28.98
C HIS A 576 -7.32 19.79 27.95
N PRO A 577 -8.13 20.88 27.97
CA PRO A 577 -7.92 22.07 27.16
C PRO A 577 -7.00 23.09 27.86
N ASP A 578 -6.45 24.01 27.05
CA ASP A 578 -5.81 25.29 27.43
C ASP A 578 -4.37 25.28 27.97
N VAL A 579 -3.38 25.43 27.07
CA VAL A 579 -2.24 26.38 27.21
C VAL A 579 -1.68 26.72 25.81
N VAL A 580 -1.67 28.00 25.43
CA VAL A 580 -0.93 28.52 24.26
C VAL A 580 0.19 29.43 24.75
N PRO A 581 1.47 29.09 24.54
CA PRO A 581 2.55 30.06 24.59
C PRO A 581 2.99 30.45 23.17
N THR A 582 2.91 31.74 22.88
CA THR A 582 3.49 32.43 21.72
C THR A 582 5.01 32.49 21.81
N VAL A 583 5.71 32.07 20.75
CA VAL A 583 7.13 32.40 20.51
C VAL A 583 7.24 32.92 19.08
N GLU A 584 7.68 34.17 18.94
CA GLU A 584 7.99 34.85 17.67
C GLU A 584 9.14 34.14 16.94
N MET A 585 8.96 33.82 15.66
CA MET A 585 10.03 33.51 14.73
C MET A 585 9.94 34.46 13.53
N LEU A 586 11.09 35.03 13.18
CA LEU A 586 11.40 35.94 12.08
C LEU A 586 10.48 35.76 10.86
N GLU A 587 9.59 36.73 10.65
CA GLU A 587 8.85 36.90 9.41
C GLU A 587 9.83 37.21 8.26
N HIS A 588 10.08 36.24 7.37
CA HIS A 588 10.46 36.58 5.99
C HIS A 588 9.20 37.00 5.24
N ARG A 589 8.74 38.23 5.49
CA ARG A 589 7.82 38.95 4.59
C ARG A 589 8.61 39.58 3.45
N ALA A 590 8.76 38.83 2.37
CA ALA A 590 8.88 39.36 1.03
C ALA A 590 8.39 38.26 0.09
N TRP A 591 7.75 38.62 -1.02
CA TRP A 591 7.17 37.73 -2.05
C TRP A 591 5.70 37.34 -1.87
N LEU A 592 4.84 38.35 -1.73
CA LEU A 592 3.49 38.32 -2.30
C LEU A 592 3.11 39.72 -2.78
N HIS A 593 3.62 40.13 -3.96
CA HIS A 593 2.94 41.10 -4.83
C HIS A 593 3.31 40.81 -6.29
N PRO A 594 2.35 40.87 -7.24
CA PRO A 594 2.63 40.73 -8.65
C PRO A 594 3.21 42.04 -9.19
N VAL A 595 4.38 41.99 -9.83
CA VAL A 595 4.94 43.12 -10.58
C VAL A 595 5.43 42.59 -11.95
N PRO A 596 5.08 43.25 -13.07
CA PRO A 596 5.28 42.75 -14.43
C PRO A 596 6.72 42.93 -14.94
N CYS A 597 6.95 42.34 -16.12
CA CYS A 597 8.19 42.22 -16.90
C CYS A 597 9.21 43.38 -16.88
N GLU A 598 10.46 42.96 -17.17
CA GLU A 598 11.67 43.73 -17.53
C GLU A 598 12.51 44.34 -16.39
N THR A 599 13.66 43.73 -16.06
CA THR A 599 15.01 44.27 -16.38
C THR A 599 16.14 43.37 -15.85
N ARG A 600 17.29 43.51 -16.51
CA ARG A 600 18.54 42.73 -16.44
C ARG A 600 19.42 43.05 -15.21
N VAL A 601 20.27 42.07 -14.84
CA VAL A 601 21.66 42.22 -14.28
C VAL A 601 21.70 42.57 -12.76
N ARG A 602 22.55 42.04 -11.85
CA ARG A 602 23.95 41.55 -11.84
C ARG A 602 24.22 40.71 -10.56
N SER A 603 25.25 39.86 -10.63
CA SER A 603 25.96 39.07 -9.60
C SER A 603 25.95 39.59 -8.15
N TRP A 604 25.93 38.69 -7.15
CA TRP A 604 26.68 38.87 -5.90
C TRP A 604 27.14 37.55 -5.27
N SER A 605 28.45 37.52 -5.01
CA SER A 605 29.22 36.57 -4.22
C SER A 605 29.20 36.94 -2.73
N GLN A 606 29.54 35.94 -1.90
CA GLN A 606 29.90 36.01 -0.47
C GLN A 606 28.76 36.16 0.55
N LEU A 607 28.55 35.10 1.33
CA LEU A 607 28.32 35.23 2.76
C LEU A 607 28.98 34.06 3.51
N GLN A 608 30.03 34.39 4.29
CA GLN A 608 30.61 33.49 5.28
C GLN A 608 29.71 33.43 6.52
N VAL A 609 29.48 32.23 7.04
CA VAL A 609 28.80 32.00 8.32
C VAL A 609 29.79 32.17 9.47
N ARG A 610 29.57 33.19 10.32
CA ARG A 610 30.15 33.27 11.67
C ARG A 610 29.24 32.51 12.65
N LEU A 611 29.77 31.47 13.26
CA LEU A 611 29.17 30.81 14.42
C LEU A 611 29.34 31.69 15.67
N CYS A 612 28.23 32.12 16.28
CA CYS A 612 28.25 32.66 17.64
C CYS A 612 28.02 31.51 18.64
N ARG A 613 29.05 31.19 19.44
CA ARG A 613 28.90 30.42 20.68
C ARG A 613 28.57 31.40 21.81
N GLY A 614 27.53 31.11 22.58
CA GLY A 614 27.18 31.87 23.78
C GLY A 614 28.11 31.56 24.95
N ASP A 615 28.64 32.61 25.57
CA ASP A 615 29.40 32.57 26.82
C ASP A 615 28.48 32.27 28.01
N CYS A 616 28.88 31.31 28.87
CA CYS A 616 28.48 31.25 30.27
C CYS A 616 29.71 31.61 31.10
N GLY A 617 29.70 32.79 31.73
CA GLY A 617 30.77 33.26 32.60
C GLY A 617 30.63 32.72 34.03
N GLY A 618 31.74 32.25 34.59
CA GLY A 618 31.88 31.89 36.01
C GLY A 618 33.24 31.27 36.36
N LYS A 619 34.25 32.15 36.56
CA LYS A 619 35.50 32.09 37.38
C LYS A 619 35.88 30.76 38.08
N GLU A 620 37.13 30.36 38.30
CA GLU A 620 38.50 30.87 38.13
C GLU A 620 39.47 29.70 38.48
N GLY A 621 40.69 29.69 37.92
CA GLY A 621 41.84 28.86 38.33
C GLY A 621 41.88 27.43 37.75
N GLY A 622 42.96 26.88 37.23
CA GLY A 622 44.35 27.30 37.08
C GLY A 622 45.18 26.08 36.62
N THR A 623 46.03 26.32 35.61
CA THR A 623 47.30 25.61 35.30
C THR A 623 47.34 24.15 34.79
N THR A 624 47.94 24.07 33.58
CA THR A 624 48.95 23.10 33.09
C THR A 624 48.54 21.70 32.59
N ALA A 625 49.08 21.40 31.39
CA ALA A 625 48.97 20.18 30.58
C ALA A 625 49.86 19.01 31.13
N PRO A 626 50.16 17.98 30.31
CA PRO A 626 49.37 16.79 29.95
C PRO A 626 50.02 15.49 30.49
N ASN A 627 49.37 14.33 30.43
CA ASN A 627 50.01 13.01 30.20
C ASN A 627 49.03 11.81 30.14
N THR A 628 49.17 11.04 29.07
CA THR A 628 49.26 9.57 28.91
C THR A 628 49.04 8.62 30.11
N ALA A 629 48.28 7.54 29.85
CA ALA A 629 48.41 6.11 30.26
C ALA A 629 47.00 5.50 30.48
N ILE A 630 46.50 4.53 29.71
CA ILE A 630 46.79 3.07 29.64
C ILE A 630 46.63 2.34 30.99
N LEU A 631 45.80 1.27 30.95
CA LEU A 631 45.60 0.08 31.82
C LEU A 631 44.12 -0.03 32.25
N SER A 632 43.28 -0.90 31.66
CA SER A 632 43.25 -2.39 31.65
C SER A 632 42.57 -3.00 32.89
N ASP A 633 41.49 -3.71 32.60
CA ASP A 633 41.07 -5.02 33.10
C ASP A 633 40.49 -5.27 34.50
N SER A 634 39.35 -5.98 34.41
CA SER A 634 38.97 -7.20 35.15
C SER A 634 38.04 -7.11 36.36
N ASP A 635 36.81 -7.59 36.13
CA ASP A 635 36.08 -8.63 36.85
C ASP A 635 36.34 -8.85 38.34
N ARG A 636 35.23 -8.80 39.13
CA ARG A 636 34.79 -9.95 39.95
C ARG A 636 33.41 -9.74 40.60
N VAL A 637 32.59 -10.77 40.44
CA VAL A 637 31.31 -11.07 41.09
C VAL A 637 31.56 -11.77 42.43
N ILE A 638 30.94 -11.34 43.55
CA ILE A 638 30.51 -12.19 44.70
C ILE A 638 29.25 -11.57 45.37
N THR A 639 28.38 -12.46 45.85
CA THR A 639 26.97 -12.38 46.30
C THR A 639 26.72 -12.04 47.80
N SER A 640 25.70 -11.18 48.05
CA SER A 640 24.65 -11.07 49.13
C SER A 640 25.01 -11.16 50.65
N PRO A 641 24.13 -10.83 51.66
CA PRO A 641 22.72 -10.34 51.66
C PRO A 641 22.35 -9.15 52.65
N TRP A 642 21.20 -8.47 52.39
CA TRP A 642 20.19 -7.83 53.31
C TRP A 642 20.66 -7.00 54.54
N SER A 643 20.16 -5.83 54.96
CA SER A 643 18.93 -5.02 54.80
C SER A 643 19.19 -3.66 55.51
N LEU A 644 18.64 -2.47 55.17
CA LEU A 644 17.31 -1.95 55.53
C LEU A 644 17.23 -0.45 55.11
N ARG A 645 16.07 -0.08 54.53
CA ARG A 645 15.39 1.24 54.52
C ARG A 645 15.98 2.42 53.71
N GLY A 646 15.41 2.64 52.53
CA GLY A 646 15.30 3.95 51.87
C GLY A 646 14.08 3.98 50.93
N ARG A 647 13.18 4.96 51.10
CA ARG A 647 12.02 5.22 50.22
C ARG A 647 12.46 5.80 48.86
N PRO A 648 11.70 5.61 47.77
CA PRO A 648 12.15 5.91 46.41
C PRO A 648 11.90 7.36 46.00
N ALA A 649 12.83 7.94 45.24
CA ALA A 649 12.60 9.11 44.42
C ALA A 649 12.33 8.66 42.97
N THR A 650 11.19 9.08 42.45
CA THR A 650 10.65 8.83 41.12
C THR A 650 11.48 9.49 40.01
N ALA A 651 11.92 8.69 39.03
CA ALA A 651 12.37 9.17 37.73
C ALA A 651 11.26 8.87 36.70
N THR A 652 10.38 9.85 36.44
CA THR A 652 9.29 9.72 35.45
C THR A 652 9.09 10.92 34.53
N ASN A 653 9.95 11.95 34.56
CA ASN A 653 9.67 13.20 33.85
C ASN A 653 10.50 13.49 32.58
N THR A 654 11.37 12.59 32.12
CA THR A 654 12.17 12.84 30.92
C THR A 654 11.54 12.28 29.63
N LEU A 655 10.67 11.27 29.71
CA LEU A 655 10.02 10.65 28.54
C LEU A 655 8.77 11.39 28.05
N ALA A 656 8.06 12.09 28.93
CA ALA A 656 6.84 12.84 28.58
C ALA A 656 7.12 14.16 27.84
N PHE A 657 8.28 14.80 28.10
CA PHE A 657 8.65 16.06 27.46
C PHE A 657 9.11 15.86 26.01
N ILE A 658 9.83 14.77 25.72
CA ILE A 658 10.34 14.45 24.37
C ILE A 658 9.20 14.03 23.44
N SER A 659 8.19 13.32 23.96
CA SER A 659 7.02 12.90 23.17
C SER A 659 6.09 14.06 22.82
N TYR A 660 5.95 15.05 23.71
CA TYR A 660 5.13 16.23 23.46
C TYR A 660 5.75 17.18 22.41
N GLU A 661 7.05 17.46 22.49
CA GLU A 661 7.78 18.32 21.53
C GLU A 661 7.77 17.75 20.11
N VAL A 662 7.89 16.43 19.94
CA VAL A 662 7.93 15.78 18.62
C VAL A 662 6.58 15.80 17.92
N VAL A 663 5.48 15.53 18.64
CA VAL A 663 4.11 15.60 18.07
C VAL A 663 3.77 17.03 17.67
N HIS A 664 4.16 18.01 18.49
CA HIS A 664 3.93 19.42 18.21
C HIS A 664 4.76 19.94 17.03
N THR A 665 5.94 19.36 16.81
CA THR A 665 6.81 19.64 15.65
C THR A 665 6.26 19.00 14.38
N CYS A 666 5.84 17.73 14.40
CA CYS A 666 5.21 17.05 13.26
C CYS A 666 3.91 17.82 12.85
N VAL A 667 3.05 18.26 13.78
CA VAL A 667 1.83 19.05 13.47
C VAL A 667 2.13 20.47 12.93
N ARG A 668 3.16 21.15 13.44
CA ARG A 668 3.54 22.49 12.98
C ARG A 668 4.15 22.47 11.58
N ILE A 669 4.99 21.47 11.28
CA ILE A 669 5.57 21.27 9.94
C ILE A 669 4.46 21.04 8.91
N THR A 670 3.48 20.19 9.21
CA THR A 670 2.35 19.90 8.30
C THR A 670 1.47 21.14 8.03
N ARG A 671 1.18 21.96 9.05
CA ARG A 671 0.35 23.19 8.88
C ARG A 671 1.04 24.29 8.10
N THR A 672 2.33 24.52 8.35
CA THR A 672 3.08 25.57 7.64
C THR A 672 3.32 25.18 6.18
N LEU A 673 3.55 23.88 5.89
CA LEU A 673 3.79 23.40 4.52
C LEU A 673 2.52 23.30 3.66
N ALA A 674 1.36 23.00 4.24
CA ALA A 674 0.09 23.07 3.54
C ALA A 674 -0.24 24.46 2.95
N THR A 675 0.27 25.50 3.61
CA THR A 675 0.14 26.89 3.18
C THR A 675 1.05 27.19 1.97
N CYS A 676 2.21 26.52 1.86
CA CYS A 676 3.16 26.69 0.76
C CYS A 676 2.81 25.90 -0.52
N VAL A 677 2.02 24.82 -0.42
CA VAL A 677 1.66 23.93 -1.56
C VAL A 677 0.26 24.23 -2.12
N GLY A 678 -0.46 25.23 -1.59
CA GLY A 678 -1.81 25.58 -2.08
C GLY A 678 -2.90 24.56 -1.69
N LEU A 679 -2.67 23.74 -0.67
CA LEU A 679 -3.59 22.69 -0.19
C LEU A 679 -4.64 23.21 0.82
N LEU A 680 -4.73 24.52 1.03
CA LEU A 680 -5.70 25.16 1.94
C LEU A 680 -7.18 24.78 1.72
N PRO A 681 -7.67 24.54 0.48
CA PRO A 681 -9.05 24.06 0.29
C PRO A 681 -9.29 22.67 0.90
N LEU A 682 -8.26 21.80 0.88
CA LEU A 682 -8.35 20.42 1.40
C LEU A 682 -8.34 20.37 2.94
N ILE A 683 -7.66 21.32 3.58
CA ILE A 683 -7.60 21.43 5.05
C ILE A 683 -8.78 22.22 5.63
N ARG A 684 -9.36 23.17 4.89
CA ARG A 684 -10.62 23.81 5.30
C ARG A 684 -11.75 22.79 5.44
N PHE A 685 -11.83 21.82 4.53
CA PHE A 685 -12.78 20.71 4.60
C PHE A 685 -12.66 19.90 5.91
N LEU A 686 -11.44 19.68 6.41
CA LEU A 686 -11.20 18.95 7.67
C LEU A 686 -11.33 19.79 8.94
N SER A 687 -11.45 21.12 8.84
CA SER A 687 -11.50 22.02 10.01
C SER A 687 -12.87 22.64 10.29
N GLU A 688 -13.76 22.71 9.29
CA GLU A 688 -15.06 23.39 9.43
C GLU A 688 -16.13 22.56 10.18
N GLU A 689 -15.92 21.25 10.42
CA GLU A 689 -16.85 20.42 11.22
C GLU A 689 -16.87 20.77 12.72
N LYS A 690 -15.86 21.47 13.26
CA LYS A 690 -15.84 21.84 14.68
C LYS A 690 -16.57 23.14 15.01
N SER A 691 -16.91 23.97 14.02
CA SER A 691 -17.47 25.31 14.25
C SER A 691 -18.99 25.40 14.12
N SER A 692 -19.67 24.40 13.54
CA SER A 692 -21.13 24.48 13.30
C SER A 692 -21.99 24.12 14.52
N ARG A 693 -21.41 23.61 15.62
CA ARG A 693 -22.15 23.23 16.85
C ARG A 693 -22.17 24.27 17.98
N ALA A 694 -21.58 25.47 17.79
CA ALA A 694 -21.44 26.46 18.87
C ALA A 694 -22.31 27.73 18.73
N THR A 695 -23.01 27.97 17.62
CA THR A 695 -23.68 29.26 17.37
C THR A 695 -25.20 29.21 17.27
N GLU A 696 -25.84 28.07 17.54
CA GLU A 696 -27.30 27.93 17.48
C GLU A 696 -27.97 27.97 18.86
N LYS A 697 -27.51 28.85 19.76
CA LYS A 697 -28.22 29.23 20.99
C LYS A 697 -27.92 30.68 21.39
N LYS A 698 -28.26 31.65 20.54
CA LYS A 698 -28.48 33.06 20.96
C LYS A 698 -29.02 33.89 19.79
N HIS A 699 -30.34 33.97 19.68
CA HIS A 699 -31.14 35.18 19.50
C HIS A 699 -32.46 34.89 18.79
N THR A 700 -33.48 34.62 19.60
CA THR A 700 -34.88 34.84 19.24
C THR A 700 -35.30 36.20 19.81
N ARG A 701 -35.56 37.20 18.96
CA ARG A 701 -36.62 38.24 19.11
C ARG A 701 -36.44 39.39 18.11
N GLN A 702 -37.52 39.61 17.33
CA GLN A 702 -38.10 40.88 16.85
C GLN A 702 -37.18 41.79 16.00
N THR A 703 -37.55 42.30 14.80
CA THR A 703 -38.78 43.01 14.44
C THR A 703 -38.87 43.25 12.92
N LEU A 704 -40.09 43.13 12.39
CA LEU A 704 -40.74 43.69 11.18
C LEU A 704 -40.04 44.63 10.15
N SER A 705 -40.40 44.34 8.88
CA SER A 705 -40.91 45.24 7.80
C SER A 705 -39.96 45.85 6.76
N LEU A 706 -40.18 45.47 5.48
CA LEU A 706 -40.54 46.27 4.28
C LEU A 706 -40.15 45.46 3.01
N MET A 707 -41.10 44.97 2.19
CA MET A 707 -41.54 45.51 0.87
C MET A 707 -40.39 45.95 -0.07
N GLY A 708 -40.29 45.62 -1.35
CA GLY A 708 -41.17 44.99 -2.35
C GLY A 708 -40.32 44.54 -3.57
N GLU A 709 -40.80 43.58 -4.36
CA GLU A 709 -41.31 43.73 -5.74
C GLU A 709 -40.41 42.98 -6.74
N SER A 710 -41.00 42.01 -7.44
CA SER A 710 -40.56 41.54 -8.76
C SER A 710 -41.16 42.46 -9.84
N PRO A 711 -40.66 42.43 -11.10
CA PRO A 711 -41.25 41.48 -12.05
C PRO A 711 -40.30 40.91 -13.13
N ASP A 712 -40.61 39.67 -13.51
CA ASP A 712 -40.75 39.07 -14.85
C ASP A 712 -40.10 39.61 -16.14
N SER A 713 -39.75 38.60 -16.97
CA SER A 713 -40.04 38.43 -18.42
C SER A 713 -38.91 38.53 -19.47
N SER A 714 -38.67 37.35 -20.06
CA SER A 714 -38.71 37.00 -21.48
C SER A 714 -37.66 37.51 -22.50
N ASP A 715 -37.09 36.52 -23.18
CA ASP A 715 -37.12 36.28 -24.64
C ASP A 715 -35.88 36.54 -25.52
N THR A 716 -35.49 35.42 -26.16
CA THR A 716 -35.12 35.21 -27.58
C THR A 716 -33.77 35.68 -28.13
N GLY A 717 -33.18 34.82 -28.96
CA GLY A 717 -32.48 35.26 -30.18
C GLY A 717 -31.16 34.57 -30.48
N GLU A 718 -31.23 33.51 -31.28
CA GLU A 718 -30.11 32.89 -32.00
C GLU A 718 -29.32 33.91 -32.83
N CYS A 719 -28.01 33.67 -33.02
CA CYS A 719 -27.35 33.99 -34.28
C CYS A 719 -26.13 33.09 -34.52
N CYS A 720 -26.17 32.46 -35.70
CA CYS A 720 -25.26 31.48 -36.27
C CYS A 720 -23.86 32.02 -36.62
N ALA A 721 -22.87 31.15 -36.39
CA ALA A 721 -21.97 30.58 -37.39
C ALA A 721 -20.85 31.42 -38.07
N LEU A 722 -19.65 30.80 -37.99
CA LEU A 722 -18.71 30.43 -39.08
C LEU A 722 -17.43 31.25 -39.32
N LEU A 723 -16.41 30.44 -39.67
CA LEU A 723 -15.07 30.70 -40.22
C LEU A 723 -13.98 30.99 -39.17
N GLY A 724 -12.87 30.25 -39.07
CA GLY A 724 -12.30 29.22 -39.93
C GLY A 724 -10.77 29.25 -39.80
N ASP A 725 -10.19 28.05 -39.73
CA ASP A 725 -8.82 27.65 -40.12
C ASP A 725 -7.56 28.14 -39.37
N ASN A 726 -6.87 27.12 -38.84
CA ASN A 726 -5.44 26.79 -38.96
C ASN A 726 -4.39 27.88 -38.71
N ILE A 727 -3.42 27.58 -37.83
CA ILE A 727 -2.03 27.28 -38.21
C ILE A 727 -1.25 26.78 -36.97
N SER A 728 -0.51 25.70 -37.20
CA SER A 728 0.56 25.13 -36.39
C SER A 728 1.66 26.13 -35.99
N ASN A 729 2.11 26.05 -34.74
CA ASN A 729 3.51 25.88 -34.34
C ASN A 729 3.61 25.57 -32.86
#